data_AF-A0A9Q9EV38-F1
#
_entry.id   AF-A0A9Q9EV38-F1
#
_cell.length_a   1.000
_cell.length_b   1.000
_cell.length_c   1.000
_cell.angle_alpha   90.00
_cell.angle_beta   90.00
_cell.angle_gamma   90.00
#
_symmetry.space_group_name_H-M   'P 1'
#
loop_
_entity.id
_entity.type
_entity.pdbx_description
1 polymer ?
#
loop_
_entity_poly.entity_id
_entity_poly.type
_entity_poly.pdbx_seq_one_letter_code
_entity_poly.pdbx_strand_id
1 'polypeptide(L)'
;MIGLYEGTAVIVQARLSSKRLVRKALLDLGDRPILYRVLDSVRELPAEHFILACDTNSKKEFQPIAESLGYLCIEGPEEDVLKRFCDAVGFINSTFPNKPLKAIIRVTADNPFLFVQAAEASIRRYFELGEPDYFTYTGLPHGSGIEIIKADSLLKAASETDDEYAHEHVSPAIYGHSDKYRCVRETTPPAWYYPDLRTTVDTAEDYEKAKEIYKYLISNKKKSPFMPADIVEAVSYADRLVVFCPSVTPGRGSGHLHRVCDLTRSLLGKLRCLIYIPESDYPNFSKSLLNSIPSDIIVNEFPKKAAMIVLDRFRTSEDEMAFFKNKGHVIAIDDGGTGRGFADFILDILPSLKNVSSSEDASISDRIPNLFSPELISLPVNRRKQLSTNKFIKNKKIHLTPKKTRVLVVCGGENSYRMTLPIAQILASLKFDVSAIDINLSFEDIKQCEGKIKVFSGIDNLKERLHEWDLVVTHYGFTAFEALAAGCYVILASPTDYHYKLGLAAGFTSLPPGIPSVIDFANLFSHGIKIPNIITPYSESKELPSLIKNLSFGSKHLCPICGEESTSEVAARTPDRTMAHCLRCGMYHISFIVSPPKQYTKTYFFDEYKAQYGKTYLEDFESIRKQGMRRMEIIDKLYIDIFYRKREYSIFDGEKKILDIGCAYGPFVLAAKYSGWYAVGTDISEAAVKYVTDELKLPAFVSAFPSLPPSYEYIYQKQMTGSGFESVLTPIKDDGFAAVTMWFVIEHFQDLDSVLKKVNDLLMPGGIFAFSTPNLSGVTGTFLPYKFFAESPTDHYSIWDAKTVRDQLGMYGFKVLKIVSIGHHPERFKWCKNLKKNGILWKIVLSISKMFRLGDSMEVYAMKQGRLEDLR
;
A
#
# COMPACT_ATOMS: atom_id res chain seq x y z
N MET A 1 -28.24 -31.84 -12.30
CA MET A 1 -27.38 -31.61 -11.13
C MET A 1 -27.63 -32.57 -9.96
N ILE A 2 -28.81 -33.18 -9.82
CA ILE A 2 -29.17 -34.02 -8.64
C ILE A 2 -28.27 -35.25 -8.42
N GLY A 3 -27.64 -35.82 -9.47
CA GLY A 3 -26.76 -36.99 -9.34
C GLY A 3 -25.27 -36.70 -9.16
N LEU A 4 -24.83 -35.43 -9.24
CA LEU A 4 -23.39 -35.10 -9.26
C LEU A 4 -22.78 -35.05 -7.85
N TYR A 5 -23.61 -34.92 -6.81
CA TYR A 5 -23.21 -34.75 -5.40
C TYR A 5 -23.65 -35.93 -4.52
N GLU A 6 -24.13 -37.01 -5.13
CA GLU A 6 -24.59 -38.20 -4.41
C GLU A 6 -23.44 -38.85 -3.61
N GLY A 7 -23.66 -39.13 -2.33
CA GLY A 7 -22.64 -39.62 -1.42
C GLY A 7 -21.64 -38.55 -0.96
N THR A 8 -21.99 -37.27 -1.02
CA THR A 8 -21.15 -36.18 -0.49
C THR A 8 -21.62 -35.75 0.90
N ALA A 9 -20.71 -35.67 1.86
CA ALA A 9 -20.99 -35.14 3.20
C ALA A 9 -20.15 -33.89 3.50
N VAL A 10 -20.76 -32.88 4.09
CA VAL A 10 -20.01 -31.82 4.78
C VAL A 10 -19.81 -32.21 6.23
N ILE A 11 -18.56 -32.26 6.67
CA ILE A 11 -18.18 -32.52 8.05
C ILE A 11 -17.51 -31.26 8.60
N VAL A 12 -18.21 -30.60 9.53
CA VAL A 12 -17.69 -29.45 10.27
C VAL A 12 -17.10 -29.94 11.58
N GLN A 13 -15.81 -29.65 11.82
CA GLN A 13 -15.17 -30.01 13.09
C GLN A 13 -15.22 -28.87 14.11
N ALA A 14 -15.54 -29.19 15.36
CA ALA A 14 -15.56 -28.22 16.46
C ALA A 14 -15.10 -28.84 17.79
N ARG A 15 -14.42 -28.04 18.63
CA ARG A 15 -14.12 -28.37 20.04
C ARG A 15 -14.17 -27.12 20.92
N LEU A 16 -14.53 -27.26 22.18
CA LEU A 16 -14.51 -26.16 23.16
C LEU A 16 -13.12 -25.92 23.76
N SER A 17 -12.28 -26.96 23.85
CA SER A 17 -10.96 -26.98 24.50
C SER A 17 -9.83 -26.33 23.71
N SER A 18 -10.14 -25.33 22.86
CA SER A 18 -9.13 -24.54 22.15
C SER A 18 -8.14 -23.88 23.13
N LYS A 19 -6.84 -24.19 22.98
CA LYS A 19 -5.75 -23.70 23.85
C LYS A 19 -5.51 -22.18 23.72
N ARG A 20 -5.72 -21.61 22.53
CA ARG A 20 -5.39 -20.20 22.20
C ARG A 20 -6.51 -19.22 22.54
N LEU A 21 -7.75 -19.66 22.36
CA LEU A 21 -8.95 -18.90 22.71
C LEU A 21 -10.03 -19.91 23.15
N VAL A 22 -10.23 -19.99 24.45
CA VAL A 22 -11.09 -20.99 25.10
C VAL A 22 -12.55 -20.77 24.66
N ARG A 23 -13.24 -21.86 24.31
CA ARG A 23 -14.67 -21.86 23.91
C ARG A 23 -14.99 -20.93 22.73
N LYS A 24 -14.00 -20.65 21.86
CA LYS A 24 -14.14 -19.71 20.73
C LYS A 24 -15.36 -19.95 19.83
N ALA A 25 -15.72 -21.21 19.58
CA ALA A 25 -16.88 -21.57 18.75
C ALA A 25 -18.22 -21.02 19.28
N LEU A 26 -18.31 -20.71 20.59
CA LEU A 26 -19.51 -20.19 21.24
C LEU A 26 -19.48 -18.67 21.47
N LEU A 27 -18.41 -17.96 21.07
CA LEU A 27 -18.37 -16.51 21.18
C LEU A 27 -19.43 -15.87 20.27
N ASP A 28 -20.05 -14.79 20.74
CA ASP A 28 -21.09 -14.10 20.01
C ASP A 28 -20.53 -13.38 18.77
N LEU A 29 -21.16 -13.58 17.62
CA LEU A 29 -20.89 -12.87 16.38
C LEU A 29 -22.20 -12.36 15.79
N GLY A 30 -22.68 -11.25 16.37
CA GLY A 30 -23.87 -10.54 15.95
C GLY A 30 -25.16 -11.25 16.36
N ASP A 31 -25.31 -11.52 17.66
CA ASP A 31 -26.48 -12.17 18.28
C ASP A 31 -26.58 -13.69 18.06
N ARG A 32 -25.54 -14.32 17.49
CA ARG A 32 -25.45 -15.77 17.30
C ARG A 32 -23.99 -16.23 17.50
N PRO A 33 -23.75 -17.44 18.01
CA PRO A 33 -22.39 -17.94 18.19
C PRO A 33 -21.65 -18.15 16.87
N ILE A 34 -20.32 -18.07 16.87
CA ILE A 34 -19.47 -18.34 15.68
C ILE A 34 -19.83 -19.67 15.02
N LEU A 35 -20.03 -20.73 15.80
CA LEU A 35 -20.45 -22.05 15.28
C LEU A 35 -21.72 -21.95 14.44
N TYR A 36 -22.73 -21.21 14.91
CA TYR A 36 -23.97 -21.04 14.16
C TYR A 36 -23.71 -20.36 12.81
N ARG A 37 -22.84 -19.34 12.76
CA ARG A 37 -22.49 -18.63 11.52
C ARG A 37 -21.82 -19.53 10.49
N VAL A 38 -20.91 -20.40 10.95
CA VAL A 38 -20.26 -21.38 10.09
C VAL A 38 -21.29 -22.36 9.55
N LEU A 39 -22.08 -23.00 10.43
CA LEU A 39 -23.06 -24.00 10.02
C LEU A 39 -24.12 -23.44 9.06
N ASP A 40 -24.60 -22.22 9.30
CA ASP A 40 -25.56 -21.51 8.44
C ASP A 40 -24.98 -21.28 7.04
N SER A 41 -23.76 -20.74 6.95
CA SER A 41 -23.10 -20.46 5.66
C SER A 41 -22.78 -21.75 4.89
N VAL A 42 -22.34 -22.78 5.61
CA VAL A 42 -21.95 -24.08 5.04
C VAL A 42 -23.15 -24.87 4.56
N ARG A 43 -24.35 -24.62 5.11
CA ARG A 43 -25.57 -25.35 4.75
C ARG A 43 -25.98 -25.16 3.28
N GLU A 44 -25.52 -24.08 2.67
CA GLU A 44 -25.77 -23.75 1.27
C GLU A 44 -24.95 -24.61 0.29
N LEU A 45 -23.93 -25.35 0.76
CA LEU A 45 -23.11 -26.19 -0.10
C LEU A 45 -23.90 -27.41 -0.64
N PRO A 46 -23.62 -27.87 -1.87
CA PRO A 46 -24.28 -29.03 -2.44
C PRO A 46 -23.74 -30.33 -1.81
N ALA A 47 -24.42 -30.82 -0.78
CA ALA A 47 -24.12 -32.09 -0.11
C ALA A 47 -25.39 -32.83 0.35
N GLU A 48 -25.31 -34.15 0.45
CA GLU A 48 -26.40 -35.02 0.89
C GLU A 48 -26.49 -35.08 2.41
N HIS A 49 -25.34 -35.07 3.08
CA HIS A 49 -25.25 -35.16 4.54
C HIS A 49 -24.49 -33.97 5.12
N PHE A 50 -24.95 -33.50 6.28
CA PHE A 50 -24.35 -32.40 7.03
C PHE A 50 -24.13 -32.83 8.46
N ILE A 51 -22.87 -32.81 8.89
CA ILE A 51 -22.43 -33.40 10.16
C ILE A 51 -21.60 -32.38 10.91
N LEU A 52 -21.90 -32.20 12.19
CA LEU A 52 -21.03 -31.54 13.16
C LEU A 52 -20.28 -32.62 13.95
N ALA A 53 -18.98 -32.75 13.70
CA ALA A 53 -18.09 -33.66 14.43
C ALA A 53 -17.44 -32.91 15.60
N CYS A 54 -17.69 -33.36 16.83
CA CYS A 54 -17.19 -32.71 18.04
C CYS A 54 -16.64 -33.68 19.08
N ASP A 55 -15.91 -33.18 20.07
CA ASP A 55 -15.53 -33.99 21.23
C ASP A 55 -16.74 -34.24 22.15
N THR A 56 -16.70 -35.34 22.90
CA THR A 56 -17.75 -35.74 23.84
C THR A 56 -18.16 -34.64 24.83
N ASN A 57 -17.20 -33.86 25.33
CA ASN A 57 -17.48 -32.80 26.30
C ASN A 57 -18.21 -31.61 25.68
N SER A 58 -17.98 -31.35 24.39
CA SER A 58 -18.60 -30.24 23.65
C SER A 58 -20.01 -30.53 23.12
N LYS A 59 -20.37 -31.82 22.95
CA LYS A 59 -21.65 -32.22 22.32
C LYS A 59 -22.87 -31.56 22.94
N LYS A 60 -22.97 -31.53 24.28
CA LYS A 60 -24.12 -30.99 25.00
C LYS A 60 -24.46 -29.55 24.61
N GLU A 61 -23.45 -28.74 24.34
CA GLU A 61 -23.62 -27.32 23.98
C GLU A 61 -23.79 -27.11 22.47
N PHE A 62 -23.15 -27.96 21.67
CA PHE A 62 -23.18 -27.86 20.21
C PHE A 62 -24.42 -28.49 19.57
N GLN A 63 -24.95 -29.56 20.16
CA GLN A 63 -26.07 -30.32 19.59
C GLN A 63 -27.33 -29.46 19.34
N PRO A 64 -27.80 -28.60 20.25
CA PRO A 64 -28.95 -27.74 19.99
C PRO A 64 -28.74 -26.78 18.80
N ILE A 65 -27.51 -26.29 18.62
CA ILE A 65 -27.15 -25.39 17.52
C ILE A 65 -27.16 -26.17 16.20
N ALA A 66 -26.51 -27.33 16.16
CA ALA A 66 -26.47 -28.21 14.98
C ALA A 66 -27.86 -28.64 14.53
N GLU A 67 -28.68 -29.13 15.45
CA GLU A 67 -30.03 -29.62 15.14
C GLU A 67 -30.93 -28.50 14.60
N SER A 68 -30.78 -27.27 15.11
CA SER A 68 -31.55 -26.11 14.62
C SER A 68 -31.29 -25.76 13.14
N LEU A 69 -30.16 -26.22 12.58
CA LEU A 69 -29.77 -26.03 11.18
C LEU A 69 -29.77 -27.35 10.38
N GLY A 70 -30.31 -28.43 10.95
CA GLY A 70 -30.43 -29.73 10.28
C GLY A 70 -29.11 -30.48 10.11
N TYR A 71 -28.16 -30.31 11.04
CA TYR A 71 -26.91 -31.08 11.10
C TYR A 71 -27.04 -32.25 12.08
N LEU A 72 -26.43 -33.39 11.73
CA LEU A 72 -26.23 -34.51 12.66
C LEU A 72 -25.02 -34.21 13.55
N CYS A 73 -25.20 -34.24 14.88
CA CYS A 73 -24.11 -34.02 15.83
C CYS A 73 -23.50 -35.35 16.24
N ILE A 74 -22.26 -35.62 15.80
CA ILE A 74 -21.53 -36.86 16.09
C ILE A 74 -20.36 -36.52 17.02
N GLU A 75 -20.23 -37.28 18.10
CA GLU A 75 -19.14 -37.11 19.05
C GLU A 75 -18.06 -38.17 18.87
N GLY A 76 -16.85 -37.86 19.33
CA GLY A 76 -15.78 -38.84 19.49
C GLY A 76 -14.64 -38.30 20.35
N PRO A 77 -13.45 -38.91 20.28
CA PRO A 77 -12.32 -38.54 21.14
C PRO A 77 -11.91 -37.08 20.99
N GLU A 78 -11.40 -36.47 22.06
CA GLU A 78 -11.04 -35.05 22.10
C GLU A 78 -9.83 -34.73 21.22
N GLU A 79 -8.76 -35.51 21.38
CA GLU A 79 -7.46 -35.29 20.72
C GLU A 79 -7.32 -36.02 19.37
N ASP A 80 -8.22 -36.95 19.05
CA ASP A 80 -8.18 -37.72 17.80
C ASP A 80 -9.28 -37.24 16.84
N VAL A 81 -8.96 -36.18 16.10
CA VAL A 81 -9.87 -35.57 15.14
C VAL A 81 -10.08 -36.50 13.94
N LEU A 82 -9.02 -37.18 13.48
CA LEU A 82 -9.10 -38.15 12.38
C LEU A 82 -10.12 -39.24 12.69
N LYS A 83 -10.06 -39.81 13.90
CA LYS A 83 -11.04 -40.81 14.35
C LYS A 83 -12.47 -40.28 14.39
N ARG A 84 -12.69 -39.02 14.79
CA ARG A 84 -14.03 -38.40 14.71
C ARG A 84 -14.57 -38.33 13.28
N PHE A 85 -13.71 -38.06 12.30
CA PHE A 85 -14.12 -38.08 10.89
C PHE A 85 -14.44 -39.50 10.44
N CYS A 86 -13.61 -40.49 10.78
CA CYS A 86 -13.88 -41.90 10.46
C CYS A 86 -15.17 -42.41 11.10
N ASP A 87 -15.44 -42.04 12.35
CA ASP A 87 -16.67 -42.41 13.07
C ASP A 87 -17.91 -41.79 12.41
N ALA A 88 -17.82 -40.54 11.95
CA ALA A 88 -18.88 -39.89 11.19
C ALA A 88 -19.17 -40.59 9.86
N VAL A 89 -18.12 -40.99 9.13
CA VAL A 89 -18.25 -41.75 7.88
C VAL A 89 -18.87 -43.13 8.14
N GLY A 90 -18.38 -43.84 9.15
CA GLY A 90 -18.90 -45.15 9.56
C GLY A 90 -20.38 -45.09 9.96
N PHE A 91 -20.78 -44.05 10.69
CA PHE A 91 -22.17 -43.83 11.07
C PHE A 91 -23.09 -43.69 9.85
N ILE A 92 -22.74 -42.84 8.88
CA ILE A 92 -23.54 -42.66 7.66
C ILE A 92 -23.57 -43.94 6.82
N ASN A 93 -22.41 -44.57 6.60
CA ASN A 93 -22.32 -45.80 5.80
C ASN A 93 -23.12 -46.96 6.42
N SER A 94 -23.17 -47.05 7.75
CA SER A 94 -24.00 -48.06 8.44
C SER A 94 -25.49 -47.75 8.41
N THR A 95 -25.86 -46.46 8.43
CA THR A 95 -27.26 -46.00 8.38
C THR A 95 -27.83 -46.11 6.96
N PHE A 96 -27.00 -45.87 5.94
CA PHE A 96 -27.37 -45.90 4.52
C PHE A 96 -26.47 -46.86 3.72
N PRO A 97 -26.56 -48.18 3.94
CA PRO A 97 -25.62 -49.16 3.37
C PRO A 97 -25.62 -49.21 1.83
N ASN A 98 -26.73 -48.84 1.19
CA ASN A 98 -26.84 -48.81 -0.28
C ASN A 98 -26.32 -47.49 -0.89
N LYS A 99 -25.90 -46.52 -0.06
CA LYS A 99 -25.38 -45.22 -0.47
C LYS A 99 -24.24 -44.77 0.46
N PRO A 100 -23.07 -45.43 0.39
CA PRO A 100 -21.92 -45.02 1.18
C PRO A 100 -21.42 -43.63 0.75
N LEU A 101 -20.80 -42.92 1.70
CA LEU A 101 -20.11 -41.68 1.41
C LEU A 101 -18.94 -41.92 0.46
N LYS A 102 -18.82 -41.05 -0.53
CA LYS A 102 -17.75 -41.00 -1.52
C LYS A 102 -16.79 -39.86 -1.24
N ALA A 103 -17.33 -38.69 -0.86
CA ALA A 103 -16.57 -37.47 -0.67
C ALA A 103 -16.94 -36.76 0.64
N ILE A 104 -15.91 -36.27 1.33
CA ILE A 104 -15.99 -35.52 2.57
C ILE A 104 -15.50 -34.10 2.30
N ILE A 105 -16.38 -33.12 2.50
CA ILE A 105 -16.03 -31.70 2.51
C ILE A 105 -15.71 -31.33 3.95
N ARG A 106 -14.42 -31.13 4.24
CA ARG A 106 -13.93 -30.76 5.57
C ARG A 106 -14.01 -29.24 5.76
N VAL A 107 -14.65 -28.82 6.84
CA VAL A 107 -14.73 -27.41 7.27
C VAL A 107 -14.41 -27.31 8.77
N THR A 108 -13.81 -26.20 9.20
CA THR A 108 -13.50 -25.94 10.63
C THR A 108 -14.47 -24.89 11.20
N ALA A 109 -14.98 -25.11 12.40
CA ALA A 109 -16.02 -24.28 13.02
C ALA A 109 -15.57 -22.88 13.51
N ASP A 110 -14.31 -22.52 13.29
CA ASP A 110 -13.72 -21.22 13.64
C ASP A 110 -13.55 -20.29 12.43
N ASN A 111 -14.16 -20.64 11.30
CA ASN A 111 -14.05 -19.95 10.01
C ASN A 111 -15.39 -19.31 9.59
N PRO A 112 -15.86 -18.25 10.28
CA PRO A 112 -17.20 -17.67 10.05
C PRO A 112 -17.40 -17.00 8.68
N PHE A 113 -16.33 -16.76 7.91
CA PHE A 113 -16.39 -16.08 6.60
C PHE A 113 -15.86 -16.97 5.47
N LEU A 114 -16.48 -18.14 5.31
CA LEU A 114 -16.20 -19.08 4.21
C LEU A 114 -16.56 -18.47 2.85
N PHE A 115 -15.73 -18.68 1.82
CA PHE A 115 -16.08 -18.33 0.44
C PHE A 115 -16.96 -19.43 -0.17
N VAL A 116 -18.26 -19.36 0.07
CA VAL A 116 -19.22 -20.40 -0.37
C VAL A 116 -19.12 -20.71 -1.87
N GLN A 117 -18.99 -19.70 -2.74
CA GLN A 117 -18.85 -19.90 -4.19
C GLN A 117 -17.53 -20.58 -4.56
N ALA A 118 -16.44 -20.29 -3.84
CA ALA A 118 -15.16 -20.95 -4.05
C ALA A 118 -15.23 -22.41 -3.58
N ALA A 119 -15.95 -22.67 -2.49
CA ALA A 119 -16.22 -24.03 -2.00
C ALA A 119 -17.10 -24.82 -3.00
N GLU A 120 -18.18 -24.25 -3.52
CA GLU A 120 -18.98 -24.87 -4.60
C GLU A 120 -18.16 -25.18 -5.85
N ALA A 121 -17.32 -24.23 -6.27
CA ALA A 121 -16.41 -24.42 -7.39
C ALA A 121 -15.36 -25.51 -7.11
N SER A 122 -14.90 -25.65 -5.87
CA SER A 122 -13.99 -26.73 -5.44
C SER A 122 -14.67 -28.09 -5.59
N ILE A 123 -15.92 -28.21 -5.15
CA ILE A 123 -16.71 -29.45 -5.26
C ILE A 123 -16.89 -29.84 -6.73
N ARG A 124 -17.30 -28.89 -7.57
CA ARG A 124 -17.43 -29.14 -9.02
C ARG A 124 -16.11 -29.60 -9.62
N ARG A 125 -15.02 -28.88 -9.31
CA ARG A 125 -13.69 -29.16 -9.84
C ARG A 125 -13.16 -30.54 -9.41
N TYR A 126 -13.43 -30.94 -8.17
CA TYR A 126 -13.11 -32.27 -7.67
C TYR A 126 -13.73 -33.39 -8.53
N PHE A 127 -15.01 -33.27 -8.89
CA PHE A 127 -15.68 -34.25 -9.75
C PHE A 127 -15.17 -34.20 -11.20
N GLU A 128 -14.89 -33.01 -11.75
CA GLU A 128 -14.29 -32.86 -13.09
C GLU A 128 -12.92 -33.54 -13.21
N LEU A 129 -12.15 -33.58 -12.12
CA LEU A 129 -10.83 -34.21 -12.04
C LEU A 129 -10.89 -35.74 -11.87
N GLY A 130 -12.09 -36.31 -11.77
CA GLY A 130 -12.31 -37.74 -11.55
C GLY A 130 -12.03 -38.16 -10.11
N GLU A 131 -12.50 -37.39 -9.12
CA GLU A 131 -12.51 -37.74 -7.69
C GLU A 131 -11.13 -38.16 -7.15
N PRO A 132 -10.13 -37.25 -7.16
CA PRO A 132 -8.83 -37.49 -6.54
C PRO A 132 -8.97 -37.81 -5.04
N ASP A 133 -7.94 -38.36 -4.40
CA ASP A 133 -8.00 -38.71 -2.98
C ASP A 133 -8.08 -37.47 -2.08
N TYR A 134 -7.51 -36.36 -2.54
CA TYR A 134 -7.53 -35.06 -1.87
C TYR A 134 -7.57 -33.93 -2.89
N PHE A 135 -8.39 -32.91 -2.62
CA PHE A 135 -8.45 -31.68 -3.39
C PHE A 135 -8.60 -30.44 -2.49
N THR A 136 -7.89 -29.36 -2.85
CA THR A 136 -8.15 -28.03 -2.32
C THR A 136 -7.71 -26.93 -3.30
N TYR A 137 -8.33 -25.76 -3.19
CA TYR A 137 -7.81 -24.54 -3.81
C TYR A 137 -6.79 -23.85 -2.92
N THR A 138 -5.65 -23.49 -3.50
CA THR A 138 -4.60 -22.67 -2.90
C THR A 138 -4.80 -21.20 -3.25
N GLY A 139 -4.35 -20.29 -2.37
CA GLY A 139 -4.41 -18.84 -2.59
C GLY A 139 -5.69 -18.15 -2.10
N LEU A 140 -6.66 -18.89 -1.53
CA LEU A 140 -7.80 -18.30 -0.82
C LEU A 140 -7.35 -17.63 0.51
N PRO A 141 -8.13 -16.68 1.08
CA PRO A 141 -7.88 -16.21 2.43
C PRO A 141 -7.79 -17.36 3.43
N HIS A 142 -6.89 -17.24 4.39
CA HIS A 142 -6.77 -18.22 5.46
C HIS A 142 -8.04 -18.24 6.32
N GLY A 143 -8.77 -19.36 6.25
CA GLY A 143 -10.08 -19.54 6.87
C GLY A 143 -11.26 -19.47 5.90
N SER A 144 -11.05 -19.22 4.60
CA SER A 144 -12.14 -19.11 3.62
C SER A 144 -12.26 -20.28 2.65
N GLY A 145 -11.32 -21.22 2.66
CA GLY A 145 -11.32 -22.42 1.80
C GLY A 145 -11.89 -23.67 2.47
N ILE A 146 -12.03 -24.74 1.66
CA ILE A 146 -12.40 -26.09 2.09
C ILE A 146 -11.36 -27.10 1.63
N GLU A 147 -11.38 -28.28 2.26
CA GLU A 147 -10.67 -29.45 1.76
C GLU A 147 -11.69 -30.53 1.39
N ILE A 148 -11.44 -31.24 0.29
CA ILE A 148 -12.27 -32.34 -0.16
C ILE A 148 -11.43 -33.61 -0.10
N ILE A 149 -11.95 -34.61 0.59
CA ILE A 149 -11.27 -35.87 0.87
C ILE A 149 -12.13 -37.03 0.39
N LYS A 150 -11.53 -38.00 -0.29
CA LYS A 150 -12.22 -39.24 -0.64
C LYS A 150 -12.42 -40.11 0.60
N ALA A 151 -13.66 -40.54 0.85
CA ALA A 151 -14.03 -41.19 2.11
C ALA A 151 -13.28 -42.51 2.35
N ASP A 152 -13.23 -43.39 1.34
CA ASP A 152 -12.50 -44.67 1.43
C ASP A 152 -11.00 -44.46 1.67
N SER A 153 -10.42 -43.45 1.02
CA SER A 153 -9.01 -43.11 1.18
C SER A 153 -8.71 -42.61 2.58
N LEU A 154 -9.62 -41.85 3.21
CA LEU A 154 -9.50 -41.43 4.61
C LEU A 154 -9.58 -42.62 5.58
N LEU A 155 -10.55 -43.52 5.40
CA LEU A 155 -10.69 -44.72 6.24
C LEU A 155 -9.45 -45.61 6.15
N LYS A 156 -8.93 -45.80 4.93
CA LYS A 156 -7.69 -46.54 4.70
C LYS A 156 -6.49 -45.84 5.35
N ALA A 157 -6.31 -44.55 5.10
CA ALA A 157 -5.20 -43.77 5.67
C ALA A 157 -5.20 -43.81 7.20
N ALA A 158 -6.37 -43.66 7.83
CA ALA A 158 -6.52 -43.74 9.28
C ALA A 158 -6.15 -45.10 9.88
N SER A 159 -6.29 -46.20 9.11
CA SER A 159 -5.88 -47.53 9.56
C SER A 159 -4.38 -47.81 9.38
N GLU A 160 -3.67 -46.96 8.63
CA GLU A 160 -2.27 -47.15 8.25
C GLU A 160 -1.31 -46.13 8.92
N THR A 161 -1.83 -45.16 9.68
CA THR A 161 -1.04 -44.09 10.29
C THR A 161 -1.17 -44.11 11.81
N ASP A 162 -0.04 -43.93 12.50
CA ASP A 162 0.04 -43.65 13.94
C ASP A 162 0.58 -42.22 14.20
N ASP A 163 0.65 -41.38 13.16
CA ASP A 163 1.20 -40.02 13.24
C ASP A 163 0.27 -39.08 14.00
N GLU A 164 0.72 -38.56 15.15
CA GLU A 164 -0.04 -37.64 15.99
C GLU A 164 -0.51 -36.39 15.22
N TYR A 165 0.32 -35.87 14.31
CA TYR A 165 -0.03 -34.70 13.52
C TYR A 165 -1.19 -34.99 12.54
N ALA A 166 -1.19 -36.18 11.92
CA ALA A 166 -2.30 -36.67 11.12
C ALA A 166 -3.59 -36.88 11.95
N HIS A 167 -3.48 -37.40 13.18
CA HIS A 167 -4.62 -37.56 14.07
C HIS A 167 -5.24 -36.22 14.50
N GLU A 168 -4.45 -35.16 14.69
CA GLU A 168 -4.96 -33.82 15.02
C GLU A 168 -5.54 -33.08 13.79
N HIS A 169 -4.89 -33.19 12.62
CA HIS A 169 -5.18 -32.34 11.46
C HIS A 169 -5.90 -33.04 10.30
N VAL A 170 -6.15 -34.35 10.39
CA VAL A 170 -6.94 -35.19 9.46
C VAL A 170 -6.30 -35.32 8.06
N SER A 171 -6.30 -34.25 7.29
CA SER A 171 -5.84 -34.18 5.90
C SER A 171 -4.37 -34.60 5.70
N PRO A 172 -3.41 -34.38 6.64
CA PRO A 172 -2.04 -34.87 6.48
C PRO A 172 -1.94 -36.40 6.31
N ALA A 173 -2.89 -37.17 6.84
CA ALA A 173 -2.95 -38.64 6.67
C ALA A 173 -3.00 -39.05 5.18
N ILE A 174 -3.45 -38.16 4.31
CA ILE A 174 -3.53 -38.39 2.86
C ILE A 174 -2.45 -37.61 2.14
N TYR A 175 -2.44 -36.28 2.29
CA TYR A 175 -1.54 -35.46 1.48
C TYR A 175 -0.07 -35.53 1.88
N GLY A 176 0.24 -36.05 3.06
CA GLY A 176 1.61 -36.36 3.50
C GLY A 176 2.18 -37.59 2.78
N HIS A 177 1.34 -38.38 2.12
CA HIS A 177 1.69 -39.59 1.38
C HIS A 177 1.30 -39.48 -0.10
N SER A 178 1.80 -38.44 -0.77
CA SER A 178 1.52 -38.21 -2.21
C SER A 178 2.09 -39.29 -3.13
N ASP A 179 2.93 -40.18 -2.62
CA ASP A 179 3.39 -41.41 -3.27
C ASP A 179 2.29 -42.49 -3.34
N LYS A 180 1.33 -42.47 -2.40
CA LYS A 180 0.22 -43.42 -2.32
C LYS A 180 -1.12 -42.84 -2.81
N TYR A 181 -1.34 -41.55 -2.59
CA TYR A 181 -2.62 -40.89 -2.84
C TYR A 181 -2.51 -39.79 -3.89
N ARG A 182 -3.48 -39.76 -4.81
CA ARG A 182 -3.58 -38.71 -5.83
C ARG A 182 -4.10 -37.43 -5.18
N CYS A 183 -3.19 -36.55 -4.80
CA CYS A 183 -3.48 -35.27 -4.17
C CYS A 183 -3.39 -34.14 -5.20
N VAL A 184 -4.47 -33.38 -5.38
CA VAL A 184 -4.51 -32.25 -6.31
C VAL A 184 -4.64 -30.94 -5.55
N ARG A 185 -3.75 -29.99 -5.85
CA ARG A 185 -3.81 -28.61 -5.35
C ARG A 185 -3.79 -27.70 -6.55
N GLU A 186 -4.87 -26.94 -6.74
CA GLU A 186 -4.96 -25.97 -7.82
C GLU A 186 -4.97 -24.56 -7.25
N THR A 187 -4.44 -23.60 -7.99
CA THR A 187 -4.56 -22.19 -7.60
C THR A 187 -5.97 -21.71 -7.91
N THR A 188 -6.57 -21.00 -6.95
CA THR A 188 -7.91 -20.43 -7.12
C THR A 188 -7.94 -19.41 -8.26
N PRO A 189 -9.10 -19.24 -8.95
CA PRO A 189 -9.27 -18.15 -9.90
C PRO A 189 -8.90 -16.78 -9.31
N PRO A 190 -8.40 -15.81 -10.12
CA PRO A 190 -7.97 -14.49 -9.64
C PRO A 190 -9.02 -13.73 -8.82
N ALA A 191 -10.30 -13.95 -9.09
CA ALA A 191 -11.40 -13.32 -8.34
C ALA A 191 -11.43 -13.69 -6.85
N TRP A 192 -10.76 -14.77 -6.44
CA TRP A 192 -10.72 -15.26 -5.05
C TRP A 192 -9.27 -15.39 -4.51
N TYR A 193 -8.25 -14.98 -5.27
CA TYR A 193 -6.85 -15.12 -4.89
C TYR A 193 -6.43 -13.98 -3.94
N TYR A 194 -6.45 -14.27 -2.63
CA TYR A 194 -6.12 -13.34 -1.55
C TYR A 194 -5.34 -14.07 -0.43
N PRO A 195 -4.13 -14.57 -0.71
CA PRO A 195 -3.37 -15.39 0.24
C PRO A 195 -2.96 -14.64 1.52
N ASP A 196 -2.88 -13.30 1.45
CA ASP A 196 -2.48 -12.46 2.59
C ASP A 196 -3.63 -12.13 3.55
N LEU A 197 -4.87 -12.48 3.17
CA LEU A 197 -6.05 -12.21 4.01
C LEU A 197 -6.30 -13.36 4.98
N ARG A 198 -6.75 -13.00 6.19
CA ARG A 198 -7.10 -13.94 7.26
C ARG A 198 -8.52 -13.67 7.76
N THR A 199 -9.34 -14.71 7.76
CA THR A 199 -10.78 -14.71 8.08
C THR A 199 -11.18 -15.72 9.16
N THR A 200 -10.21 -16.47 9.71
CA THR A 200 -10.41 -17.38 10.85
C THR A 200 -10.36 -16.67 12.20
N VAL A 201 -10.92 -17.29 13.24
CA VAL A 201 -10.86 -16.84 14.63
C VAL A 201 -10.05 -17.80 15.48
N ASP A 202 -8.79 -17.46 15.80
CA ASP A 202 -7.92 -18.23 16.70
C ASP A 202 -7.53 -17.49 17.97
N THR A 203 -7.48 -16.16 17.89
CA THR A 203 -7.00 -15.26 18.94
C THR A 203 -8.07 -14.24 19.31
N ALA A 204 -7.88 -13.54 20.44
CA ALA A 204 -8.77 -12.45 20.82
C ALA A 204 -8.77 -11.33 19.76
N GLU A 205 -7.60 -11.04 19.18
CA GLU A 205 -7.46 -10.08 18.07
C GLU A 205 -8.24 -10.52 16.83
N ASP A 206 -8.21 -11.80 16.46
CA ASP A 206 -9.02 -12.32 15.35
C ASP A 206 -10.53 -12.18 15.65
N TYR A 207 -10.95 -12.39 16.88
CA TYR A 207 -12.35 -12.24 17.28
C TYR A 207 -12.83 -10.78 17.22
N GLU A 208 -12.03 -9.84 17.71
CA GLU A 208 -12.32 -8.40 17.56
C GLU A 208 -12.42 -8.01 16.08
N LYS A 209 -11.50 -8.51 15.24
CA LYS A 209 -11.56 -8.31 13.79
C LYS A 209 -12.83 -8.92 13.19
N ALA A 210 -13.21 -10.13 13.58
CA ALA A 210 -14.42 -10.79 13.08
C ALA A 210 -15.69 -9.99 13.41
N LYS A 211 -15.80 -9.41 14.62
CA LYS A 211 -16.91 -8.52 14.99
C LYS A 211 -17.00 -7.31 14.07
N GLU A 212 -15.87 -6.69 13.76
CA GLU A 212 -15.83 -5.53 12.83
C GLU A 212 -16.22 -5.91 11.40
N ILE A 213 -15.73 -7.06 10.90
CA ILE A 213 -16.11 -7.62 9.59
C ILE A 213 -17.62 -7.82 9.53
N TYR A 214 -18.18 -8.52 10.53
CA TYR A 214 -19.61 -8.81 10.57
C TYR A 214 -20.45 -7.52 10.69
N LYS A 215 -20.06 -6.59 11.57
CA LYS A 215 -20.71 -5.28 11.71
C LYS A 215 -20.73 -4.52 10.37
N TYR A 216 -19.63 -4.54 9.62
CA TYR A 216 -19.54 -3.91 8.30
C TYR A 216 -20.51 -4.54 7.29
N LEU A 217 -20.52 -5.88 7.20
CA LEU A 217 -21.38 -6.62 6.27
C LEU A 217 -22.86 -6.32 6.53
N ILE A 218 -23.29 -6.35 7.80
CA ILE A 218 -24.68 -6.09 8.18
C ILE A 218 -25.06 -4.62 7.97
N SER A 219 -24.18 -3.68 8.33
CA SER A 219 -24.42 -2.24 8.12
C SER A 219 -24.59 -1.89 6.64
N ASN A 220 -23.89 -2.61 5.76
CA ASN A 220 -24.01 -2.51 4.31
C ASN A 220 -25.09 -3.41 3.70
N LYS A 221 -25.99 -3.95 4.53
CA LYS A 221 -27.16 -4.76 4.13
C LYS A 221 -26.78 -5.98 3.27
N LYS A 222 -25.58 -6.53 3.46
CA LYS A 222 -25.17 -7.77 2.82
C LYS A 222 -25.94 -8.93 3.44
N LYS A 223 -26.30 -9.93 2.62
CA LYS A 223 -27.08 -11.09 3.07
C LYS A 223 -26.16 -12.30 3.22
N SER A 224 -26.47 -13.15 4.21
CA SER A 224 -25.85 -14.47 4.35
C SER A 224 -26.46 -15.44 3.31
N PRO A 225 -25.69 -16.32 2.66
CA PRO A 225 -24.22 -16.39 2.72
C PRO A 225 -23.59 -15.18 2.03
N PHE A 226 -22.55 -14.60 2.66
CA PHE A 226 -21.89 -13.41 2.12
C PHE A 226 -21.07 -13.74 0.86
N MET A 227 -21.04 -12.82 -0.11
CA MET A 227 -20.21 -13.01 -1.30
C MET A 227 -18.73 -12.82 -0.97
N PRO A 228 -17.80 -13.54 -1.62
CA PRO A 228 -16.35 -13.38 -1.47
C PRO A 228 -15.91 -11.93 -1.58
N ALA A 229 -16.43 -11.19 -2.57
CA ALA A 229 -16.10 -9.78 -2.75
C ALA A 229 -16.51 -8.92 -1.54
N ASP A 230 -17.69 -9.20 -0.94
CA ASP A 230 -18.17 -8.48 0.24
C ASP A 230 -17.31 -8.80 1.47
N ILE A 231 -16.92 -10.08 1.64
CA ILE A 231 -16.03 -10.50 2.72
C ILE A 231 -14.65 -9.82 2.57
N VAL A 232 -14.07 -9.81 1.37
CA VAL A 232 -12.79 -9.14 1.10
C VAL A 232 -12.87 -7.65 1.42
N GLU A 233 -13.95 -6.99 1.00
CA GLU A 233 -14.19 -5.58 1.32
C GLU A 233 -14.29 -5.35 2.83
N ALA A 234 -15.02 -6.20 3.54
CA ALA A 234 -15.21 -6.11 4.99
C ALA A 234 -13.92 -6.39 5.78
N VAL A 235 -13.13 -7.38 5.37
CA VAL A 235 -11.79 -7.67 5.92
C VAL A 235 -10.89 -6.46 5.73
N SER A 236 -10.89 -5.92 4.50
CA SER A 236 -10.13 -4.74 4.16
C SER A 236 -10.54 -3.50 4.97
N TYR A 237 -11.81 -3.36 5.32
CA TYR A 237 -12.29 -2.31 6.23
C TYR A 237 -11.81 -2.55 7.67
N ALA A 238 -11.93 -3.78 8.18
CA ALA A 238 -11.58 -4.13 9.56
C ALA A 238 -10.07 -3.96 9.83
N ASP A 239 -9.22 -4.32 8.87
CA ASP A 239 -7.76 -4.19 8.96
C ASP A 239 -7.29 -2.74 8.82
N ARG A 240 -8.08 -1.86 8.19
CA ARG A 240 -7.69 -0.46 7.93
C ARG A 240 -8.26 0.50 8.96
N LEU A 241 -7.73 0.38 10.18
CA LEU A 241 -7.98 1.36 11.24
C LEU A 241 -7.20 2.65 10.97
N VAL A 242 -7.91 3.77 10.81
CA VAL A 242 -7.37 5.12 10.70
C VAL A 242 -7.59 5.88 12.00
N VAL A 243 -6.52 6.39 12.60
CA VAL A 243 -6.60 7.15 13.87
C VAL A 243 -6.24 8.60 13.62
N PHE A 244 -7.18 9.51 13.87
CA PHE A 244 -6.97 10.95 13.80
C PHE A 244 -6.51 11.50 15.16
N CYS A 245 -5.44 12.29 15.14
CA CYS A 245 -4.86 12.90 16.34
C CYS A 245 -4.84 14.43 16.18
N PRO A 246 -5.96 15.13 16.49
CA PRO A 246 -6.02 16.58 16.42
C PRO A 246 -5.26 17.24 17.57
N SER A 247 -4.77 18.46 17.36
CA SER A 247 -4.40 19.36 18.47
C SER A 247 -5.66 19.87 19.18
N VAL A 248 -5.72 19.66 20.50
CA VAL A 248 -6.80 20.16 21.37
C VAL A 248 -6.29 21.08 22.48
N THR A 249 -5.00 21.43 22.46
CA THR A 249 -4.38 22.28 23.49
C THR A 249 -5.01 23.68 23.51
N PRO A 250 -5.48 24.17 24.68
CA PRO A 250 -6.00 25.53 24.82
C PRO A 250 -4.99 26.59 24.33
N GLY A 251 -5.48 27.61 23.63
CA GLY A 251 -4.64 28.69 23.11
C GLY A 251 -3.97 28.37 21.76
N ARG A 252 -4.18 27.17 21.21
CA ARG A 252 -3.71 26.78 19.87
C ARG A 252 -4.82 26.76 18.81
N GLY A 253 -6.03 27.19 19.19
CA GLY A 253 -7.18 27.30 18.30
C GLY A 253 -7.88 25.95 18.06
N SER A 254 -9.17 26.03 17.72
CA SER A 254 -10.05 24.86 17.53
C SER A 254 -10.03 24.27 16.11
N GLY A 255 -9.31 24.90 15.16
CA GLY A 255 -9.37 24.55 13.74
C GLY A 255 -8.97 23.10 13.42
N HIS A 256 -7.96 22.58 14.12
CA HIS A 256 -7.50 21.19 13.99
C HIS A 256 -8.61 20.18 14.34
N LEU A 257 -9.28 20.40 15.47
CA LEU A 257 -10.37 19.53 15.91
C LEU A 257 -11.59 19.64 14.97
N HIS A 258 -11.95 20.86 14.54
CA HIS A 258 -13.01 21.05 13.54
C HIS A 258 -12.74 20.26 12.26
N ARG A 259 -11.52 20.38 11.72
CA ARG A 259 -11.11 19.65 10.52
C ARG A 259 -11.19 18.14 10.71
N VAL A 260 -10.68 17.61 11.82
CA VAL A 260 -10.76 16.18 12.12
C VAL A 260 -12.21 15.71 12.24
N CYS A 261 -13.07 16.42 12.97
CA CYS A 261 -14.48 16.07 13.08
C CYS A 261 -15.18 16.07 11.71
N ASP A 262 -14.92 17.06 10.86
CA ASP A 262 -15.48 17.10 9.50
C ASP A 262 -14.98 15.93 8.64
N LEU A 263 -13.67 15.64 8.66
CA LEU A 263 -13.07 14.50 7.97
C LEU A 263 -13.71 13.19 8.42
N THR A 264 -13.80 12.96 9.72
CA THR A 264 -14.37 11.73 10.27
C THR A 264 -15.84 11.59 9.86
N ARG A 265 -16.65 12.65 9.93
CA ARG A 265 -18.05 12.60 9.45
C ARG A 265 -18.16 12.21 7.96
N SER A 266 -17.28 12.73 7.11
CA SER A 266 -17.27 12.41 5.67
C SER A 266 -16.77 10.99 5.36
N LEU A 267 -15.96 10.41 6.24
CA LEU A 267 -15.29 9.11 6.08
C LEU A 267 -15.99 7.96 6.82
N LEU A 268 -16.85 8.25 7.78
CA LEU A 268 -17.65 7.23 8.49
C LEU A 268 -18.41 6.35 7.50
N GLY A 269 -18.36 5.03 7.73
CA GLY A 269 -18.92 4.01 6.85
C GLY A 269 -18.06 3.67 5.62
N LYS A 270 -17.09 4.51 5.25
CA LYS A 270 -16.12 4.24 4.18
C LYS A 270 -14.77 3.75 4.71
N LEU A 271 -14.38 4.22 5.90
CA LEU A 271 -13.17 3.85 6.61
C LEU A 271 -13.48 3.63 8.09
N ARG A 272 -12.73 2.71 8.71
CA ARG A 272 -12.77 2.51 10.16
C ARG A 272 -11.94 3.60 10.82
N CYS A 273 -12.62 4.57 11.43
CA CYS A 273 -11.97 5.77 11.97
C CYS A 273 -12.06 5.80 13.50
N LEU A 274 -11.00 6.25 14.16
CA LEU A 274 -11.01 6.69 15.57
C LEU A 274 -10.44 8.11 15.67
N ILE A 275 -10.90 8.85 16.68
CA ILE A 275 -10.32 10.12 17.10
C ILE A 275 -9.64 9.89 18.44
N TYR A 276 -8.32 10.05 18.49
CA TYR A 276 -7.54 9.91 19.71
C TYR A 276 -7.36 11.27 20.40
N ILE A 277 -7.84 11.38 21.64
CA ILE A 277 -7.65 12.56 22.50
C ILE A 277 -7.24 12.05 23.89
N PRO A 278 -5.99 12.27 24.34
CA PRO A 278 -5.57 11.87 25.68
C PRO A 278 -6.48 12.46 26.76
N GLU A 279 -6.70 11.71 27.84
CA GLU A 279 -7.55 12.17 28.96
C GLU A 279 -7.02 13.48 29.58
N SER A 280 -5.70 13.63 29.64
CA SER A 280 -5.03 14.87 30.09
C SER A 280 -5.37 16.09 29.24
N ASP A 281 -5.75 15.88 28.00
CA ASP A 281 -5.88 16.91 26.99
C ASP A 281 -7.35 17.25 26.71
N TYR A 282 -8.31 16.57 27.35
CA TYR A 282 -9.74 16.69 27.07
C TYR A 282 -10.28 18.10 27.40
N PRO A 283 -10.52 18.97 26.41
CA PRO A 283 -10.90 20.35 26.70
C PRO A 283 -12.37 20.52 27.02
N ASN A 284 -12.72 21.60 27.74
CA ASN A 284 -14.12 21.98 27.92
C ASN A 284 -14.75 22.59 26.66
N PHE A 285 -13.97 23.27 25.81
CA PHE A 285 -14.47 23.94 24.60
C PHE A 285 -14.81 22.99 23.45
N SER A 286 -14.27 21.76 23.46
CA SER A 286 -14.48 20.75 22.41
C SER A 286 -15.77 19.94 22.60
N LYS A 287 -16.41 20.02 23.77
CA LYS A 287 -17.57 19.19 24.14
C LYS A 287 -18.72 19.32 23.13
N SER A 288 -19.05 20.54 22.71
CA SER A 288 -20.12 20.76 21.72
C SER A 288 -19.81 20.14 20.36
N LEU A 289 -18.55 20.21 19.91
CA LEU A 289 -18.11 19.66 18.64
C LEU A 289 -18.07 18.13 18.67
N LEU A 290 -17.53 17.55 19.75
CA LEU A 290 -17.44 16.10 19.95
C LEU A 290 -18.80 15.43 20.14
N ASN A 291 -19.79 16.12 20.71
CA ASN A 291 -21.17 15.59 20.86
C ASN A 291 -21.83 15.23 19.51
N SER A 292 -21.36 15.80 18.41
CA SER A 292 -21.85 15.48 17.05
C SER A 292 -21.16 14.28 16.39
N ILE A 293 -20.18 13.69 17.08
CA ILE A 293 -19.42 12.52 16.65
C ILE A 293 -19.87 11.32 17.50
N PRO A 294 -20.06 10.12 16.91
CA PRO A 294 -20.37 8.92 17.70
C PRO A 294 -19.36 8.72 18.84
N SER A 295 -19.83 8.48 20.05
CA SER A 295 -18.94 8.38 21.22
C SER A 295 -18.03 7.15 21.16
N ASP A 296 -18.41 6.11 20.43
CA ASP A 296 -17.65 4.86 20.26
C ASP A 296 -16.38 5.02 19.42
N ILE A 297 -16.24 6.12 18.67
CA ILE A 297 -15.04 6.39 17.88
C ILE A 297 -14.06 7.37 18.54
N ILE A 298 -14.42 7.96 19.68
CA ILE A 298 -13.53 8.83 20.45
C ILE A 298 -12.85 7.99 21.53
N VAL A 299 -11.52 7.94 21.52
CA VAL A 299 -10.73 7.11 22.42
C VAL A 299 -9.66 7.91 23.16
N ASN A 300 -9.46 7.58 24.43
CA ASN A 300 -8.47 8.24 25.29
C ASN A 300 -7.17 7.44 25.43
N GLU A 301 -7.21 6.16 25.05
CA GLU A 301 -6.04 5.29 24.93
C GLU A 301 -5.78 4.99 23.46
N PHE A 302 -4.50 5.04 23.07
CA PHE A 302 -4.12 4.79 21.69
C PHE A 302 -4.25 3.27 21.39
N PRO A 303 -4.86 2.87 20.28
CA PRO A 303 -5.00 1.45 19.94
C PRO A 303 -3.64 0.75 19.79
N LYS A 304 -3.60 -0.58 19.98
CA LYS A 304 -2.35 -1.36 19.88
C LYS A 304 -1.61 -1.11 18.56
N LYS A 305 -2.35 -1.07 17.44
CA LYS A 305 -1.88 -0.78 16.09
C LYS A 305 -2.94 0.01 15.31
N ALA A 306 -2.50 0.78 14.33
CA ALA A 306 -3.33 1.44 13.33
C ALA A 306 -2.72 1.20 11.94
N ALA A 307 -3.55 1.09 10.91
CA ALA A 307 -3.06 1.06 9.54
C ALA A 307 -2.51 2.44 9.14
N MET A 308 -3.17 3.51 9.57
CA MET A 308 -2.75 4.88 9.32
C MET A 308 -3.08 5.78 10.52
N ILE A 309 -2.21 6.74 10.79
CA ILE A 309 -2.32 7.74 11.84
C ILE A 309 -2.23 9.10 11.16
N VAL A 310 -3.25 9.93 11.36
CA VAL A 310 -3.30 11.29 10.82
C VAL A 310 -3.02 12.25 11.95
N LEU A 311 -1.81 12.82 11.96
CA LEU A 311 -1.41 13.87 12.90
C LEU A 311 -1.83 15.22 12.34
N ASP A 312 -2.86 15.78 12.95
CA ASP A 312 -3.35 17.12 12.67
C ASP A 312 -3.00 18.03 13.85
N ARG A 313 -1.71 18.28 14.03
CA ARG A 313 -1.15 18.96 15.20
C ARG A 313 -0.31 20.16 14.78
N PHE A 314 -0.26 21.16 15.64
CA PHE A 314 0.59 22.34 15.39
C PHE A 314 2.07 21.96 15.33
N ARG A 315 2.52 21.11 16.26
CA ARG A 315 3.88 20.60 16.37
C ARG A 315 3.88 19.22 17.03
N THR A 316 4.58 18.29 16.41
CA THR A 316 4.91 16.98 16.99
C THR A 316 6.41 16.91 17.24
N SER A 317 6.82 16.50 18.45
CA SER A 317 8.23 16.25 18.79
C SER A 317 8.75 14.95 18.16
N GLU A 318 10.05 14.72 18.21
CA GLU A 318 10.66 13.48 17.69
C GLU A 318 10.21 12.25 18.48
N ASP A 319 10.14 12.36 19.81
CA ASP A 319 9.70 11.28 20.71
C ASP A 319 8.22 10.92 20.47
N GLU A 320 7.36 11.93 20.32
CA GLU A 320 5.95 11.69 19.97
C GLU A 320 5.82 11.04 18.59
N MET A 321 6.60 11.49 17.61
CA MET A 321 6.59 10.90 16.27
C MET A 321 7.04 9.44 16.30
N ALA A 322 8.09 9.12 17.06
CA ALA A 322 8.57 7.75 17.26
C ALA A 322 7.50 6.85 17.90
N PHE A 323 6.76 7.39 18.90
CA PHE A 323 5.61 6.69 19.48
C PHE A 323 4.55 6.34 18.43
N PHE A 324 4.13 7.30 17.60
CA PHE A 324 3.11 7.04 16.57
C PHE A 324 3.63 6.11 15.46
N LYS A 325 4.88 6.27 15.02
CA LYS A 325 5.53 5.43 14.01
C LYS A 325 5.62 3.96 14.42
N ASN A 326 5.74 3.68 15.71
CA ASN A 326 5.71 2.30 16.23
C ASN A 326 4.29 1.68 16.22
N LYS A 327 3.25 2.49 16.06
CA LYS A 327 1.85 2.04 16.06
C LYS A 327 1.24 1.92 14.66
N GLY A 328 1.71 2.68 13.69
CA GLY A 328 1.18 2.70 12.33
C GLY A 328 1.90 3.68 11.40
N HIS A 329 1.43 3.79 10.16
CA HIS A 329 1.96 4.76 9.20
C HIS A 329 1.50 6.17 9.54
N VAL A 330 2.40 7.13 9.57
CA VAL A 330 2.11 8.49 10.03
C VAL A 330 2.01 9.46 8.87
N ILE A 331 0.85 10.10 8.76
CA ILE A 331 0.59 11.23 7.86
C ILE A 331 0.55 12.50 8.72
N ALA A 332 1.45 13.44 8.48
CA ALA A 332 1.46 14.74 9.18
C ALA A 332 0.79 15.82 8.32
N ILE A 333 -0.21 16.51 8.87
CA ILE A 333 -0.91 17.61 8.20
C ILE A 333 -0.49 18.94 8.83
N ASP A 334 0.11 19.84 8.04
CA ASP A 334 0.56 21.18 8.44
C ASP A 334 1.48 21.22 9.69
N ASP A 335 2.10 20.08 10.06
CA ASP A 335 2.86 19.96 11.32
C ASP A 335 4.18 20.74 11.25
N GLY A 336 4.39 21.69 12.17
CA GLY A 336 5.59 22.53 12.23
C GLY A 336 6.68 22.04 13.21
N GLY A 337 6.56 20.83 13.75
CA GLY A 337 7.40 20.28 14.81
C GLY A 337 8.77 19.76 14.36
N THR A 338 9.56 19.28 15.32
CA THR A 338 10.87 18.66 15.06
C THR A 338 10.71 17.24 14.50
N GLY A 339 9.68 16.51 14.93
CA GLY A 339 9.39 15.15 14.46
C GLY A 339 8.87 15.05 13.03
N ARG A 340 8.46 16.17 12.41
CA ARG A 340 7.85 16.23 11.07
C ARG A 340 8.61 15.42 10.01
N GLY A 341 9.95 15.50 10.01
CA GLY A 341 10.80 14.85 9.00
C GLY A 341 10.70 13.32 8.98
N PHE A 342 10.28 12.71 10.09
CA PHE A 342 10.15 11.25 10.24
C PHE A 342 8.77 10.70 9.84
N ALA A 343 7.79 11.56 9.52
CA ALA A 343 6.47 11.12 9.06
C ALA A 343 6.59 10.34 7.74
N ASP A 344 5.76 9.32 7.54
CA ASP A 344 5.75 8.54 6.30
C ASP A 344 5.28 9.39 5.11
N PHE A 345 4.32 10.29 5.36
CA PHE A 345 3.84 11.26 4.39
C PHE A 345 3.59 12.61 5.06
N ILE A 346 3.89 13.69 4.34
CA ILE A 346 3.69 15.05 4.81
C ILE A 346 2.75 15.78 3.85
N LEU A 347 1.64 16.27 4.36
CA LEU A 347 0.65 17.04 3.64
C LEU A 347 0.59 18.46 4.20
N ASP A 348 0.91 19.45 3.39
CA ASP A 348 0.66 20.86 3.73
C ASP A 348 -0.50 21.39 2.90
N ILE A 349 -1.57 21.80 3.57
CA ILE A 349 -2.68 22.52 2.94
C ILE A 349 -2.63 24.01 3.29
N LEU A 350 -1.88 24.39 4.33
CA LEU A 350 -1.59 25.79 4.64
C LEU A 350 -0.16 26.15 4.20
N PRO A 351 0.06 27.37 3.69
CA PRO A 351 1.41 27.85 3.43
C PRO A 351 2.21 27.89 4.73
N SER A 352 3.41 27.34 4.66
CA SER A 352 4.40 27.42 5.73
C SER A 352 5.56 28.31 5.29
N LEU A 353 6.34 28.83 6.24
CA LEU A 353 7.55 29.61 5.93
C LEU A 353 8.56 28.85 5.05
N LYS A 354 8.53 27.51 5.10
CA LYS A 354 9.42 26.64 4.33
C LYS A 354 8.94 26.43 2.89
N ASN A 355 7.63 26.35 2.66
CA ASN A 355 7.06 26.15 1.32
C ASN A 355 7.12 27.42 0.46
N VAL A 356 7.21 28.60 1.09
CA VAL A 356 7.22 29.90 0.39
C VAL A 356 8.63 30.32 -0.03
N SER A 357 9.67 29.80 0.62
CA SER A 357 11.06 30.21 0.40
C SER A 357 11.85 29.35 -0.59
N SER A 358 11.24 28.31 -1.18
CA SER A 358 11.93 27.39 -2.07
C SER A 358 12.10 27.95 -3.49
N SER A 359 13.32 28.38 -3.81
CA SER A 359 13.87 28.29 -5.16
C SER A 359 13.93 26.82 -5.60
N GLU A 360 13.80 26.55 -6.90
CA GLU A 360 13.78 25.20 -7.52
C GLU A 360 14.96 24.27 -7.11
N ASP A 361 16.02 24.79 -6.51
CA ASP A 361 17.20 24.02 -6.08
C ASP A 361 17.15 23.47 -4.62
N ALA A 362 16.09 23.74 -3.84
CA ALA A 362 15.97 23.28 -2.44
C ALA A 362 15.30 21.90 -2.27
N SER A 363 15.49 20.96 -3.19
CA SER A 363 14.70 19.72 -3.30
C SER A 363 15.12 18.54 -2.40
N ILE A 364 16.03 18.75 -1.45
CA ILE A 364 16.61 17.70 -0.61
C ILE A 364 16.60 18.12 0.87
N SER A 365 15.40 18.25 1.44
CA SER A 365 15.22 18.26 2.89
C SER A 365 14.08 17.31 3.25
N ASP A 366 14.36 16.45 4.23
CA ASP A 366 13.45 15.60 4.99
C ASP A 366 12.12 16.28 5.40
N ARG A 367 12.10 17.61 5.50
CA ARG A 367 10.95 18.41 5.97
C ARG A 367 10.03 18.96 4.88
N ILE A 368 10.40 18.79 3.61
CA ILE A 368 9.58 19.20 2.46
C ILE A 368 8.33 18.32 2.41
N PRO A 369 7.13 18.87 2.16
CA PRO A 369 5.95 18.04 2.07
C PRO A 369 5.97 17.12 0.84
N ASN A 370 5.35 15.94 0.95
CA ASN A 370 5.02 15.12 -0.21
C ASN A 370 4.04 15.87 -1.13
N LEU A 371 3.08 16.57 -0.52
CA LEU A 371 2.10 17.38 -1.23
C LEU A 371 1.88 18.71 -0.53
N PHE A 372 2.04 19.80 -1.28
CA PHE A 372 1.56 21.11 -0.90
C PHE A 372 0.36 21.47 -1.79
N SER A 373 -0.85 21.56 -1.22
CA SER A 373 -2.07 21.85 -1.99
C SER A 373 -3.08 22.66 -1.17
N PRO A 374 -3.01 24.00 -1.21
CA PRO A 374 -3.99 24.88 -0.58
C PRO A 374 -5.44 24.67 -1.04
N GLU A 375 -5.65 24.06 -2.21
CA GLU A 375 -6.97 23.72 -2.73
C GLU A 375 -7.70 22.66 -1.88
N LEU A 376 -6.99 21.96 -0.99
CA LEU A 376 -7.58 21.00 -0.03
C LEU A 376 -8.17 21.66 1.21
N ILE A 377 -7.99 22.97 1.40
CA ILE A 377 -8.76 23.72 2.40
C ILE A 377 -10.24 23.61 2.02
N SER A 378 -11.12 23.38 2.99
CA SER A 378 -12.56 23.40 2.73
C SER A 378 -12.99 24.82 2.36
N LEU A 379 -13.16 25.08 1.07
CA LEU A 379 -13.53 26.42 0.58
C LEU A 379 -15.05 26.61 0.60
N PRO A 380 -15.55 27.84 0.81
CA PRO A 380 -16.98 28.14 0.74
C PRO A 380 -17.56 27.83 -0.65
N VAL A 381 -18.81 27.40 -0.69
CA VAL A 381 -19.60 27.27 -1.92
C VAL A 381 -20.13 28.64 -2.35
N ASN A 382 -20.61 29.44 -1.40
CA ASN A 382 -21.13 30.78 -1.69
C ASN A 382 -19.99 31.79 -1.84
N ARG A 383 -19.82 32.32 -3.05
CA ARG A 383 -18.70 33.22 -3.40
C ARG A 383 -19.15 34.40 -4.25
N ARG A 384 -18.51 35.55 -4.05
CA ARG A 384 -18.65 36.70 -4.96
C ARG A 384 -17.74 36.52 -6.18
N LYS A 385 -18.34 36.10 -7.31
CA LYS A 385 -17.65 35.86 -8.59
C LYS A 385 -17.24 37.12 -9.35
N GLN A 386 -17.59 38.31 -8.84
CA GLN A 386 -17.15 39.59 -9.37
C GLN A 386 -16.59 40.46 -8.23
N LEU A 387 -15.28 40.70 -8.25
CA LEU A 387 -14.70 41.86 -7.58
C LEU A 387 -14.94 43.06 -8.51
N SER A 388 -16.10 43.71 -8.42
CA SER A 388 -16.46 44.89 -9.20
C SER A 388 -15.46 46.04 -8.99
N THR A 389 -14.36 46.09 -9.76
CA THR A 389 -13.25 47.00 -9.46
C THR A 389 -12.52 47.54 -10.69
N ASN A 390 -13.22 47.90 -11.75
CA ASN A 390 -12.61 48.77 -12.77
C ASN A 390 -12.38 50.23 -12.30
N LYS A 391 -12.71 50.59 -11.04
CA LYS A 391 -12.53 51.95 -10.50
C LYS A 391 -11.52 52.11 -9.34
N PHE A 392 -11.02 51.04 -8.71
CA PHE A 392 -10.23 51.15 -7.45
C PHE A 392 -8.96 50.29 -7.36
N ILE A 393 -8.58 49.56 -8.42
CA ILE A 393 -7.30 48.84 -8.46
C ILE A 393 -6.24 49.75 -9.07
N LYS A 394 -5.23 50.13 -8.28
CA LYS A 394 -4.01 50.79 -8.77
C LYS A 394 -2.81 49.93 -8.35
N ASN A 395 -1.93 49.57 -9.29
CA ASN A 395 -0.74 48.75 -9.04
C ASN A 395 -1.02 47.42 -8.28
N LYS A 396 -2.12 46.71 -8.61
CA LYS A 396 -2.58 45.47 -7.93
C LYS A 396 -2.92 45.61 -6.44
N LYS A 397 -3.19 46.84 -5.97
CA LYS A 397 -3.64 47.11 -4.61
C LYS A 397 -5.01 47.76 -4.58
N ILE A 398 -5.74 47.53 -3.50
CA ILE A 398 -7.14 47.95 -3.36
C ILE A 398 -7.30 48.98 -2.25
N HIS A 399 -8.08 50.02 -2.56
CA HIS A 399 -8.47 51.07 -1.63
C HIS A 399 -9.97 50.98 -1.33
N LEU A 400 -10.32 51.03 -0.04
CA LEU A 400 -11.69 50.89 0.45
C LEU A 400 -12.27 52.24 0.84
N THR A 401 -13.60 52.37 0.79
CA THR A 401 -14.32 53.56 1.28
C THR A 401 -14.99 53.21 2.60
N PRO A 402 -14.51 53.70 3.77
CA PRO A 402 -14.95 53.21 5.07
C PRO A 402 -16.46 53.12 5.26
N LYS A 403 -17.19 54.20 4.98
CA LYS A 403 -18.66 54.28 5.14
C LYS A 403 -19.48 53.33 4.25
N LYS A 404 -18.86 52.69 3.25
CA LYS A 404 -19.51 51.77 2.31
C LYS A 404 -18.97 50.34 2.39
N THR A 405 -18.04 50.08 3.30
CA THR A 405 -17.37 48.79 3.42
C THR A 405 -17.87 48.09 4.67
N ARG A 406 -18.47 46.91 4.48
CA ARG A 406 -18.84 46.00 5.57
C ARG A 406 -17.62 45.20 5.98
N VAL A 407 -17.28 45.24 7.26
CA VAL A 407 -16.08 44.61 7.80
C VAL A 407 -16.47 43.56 8.83
N LEU A 408 -15.94 42.35 8.67
CA LEU A 408 -15.98 41.33 9.70
C LEU A 408 -14.65 41.28 10.44
N VAL A 409 -14.68 41.31 11.77
CA VAL A 409 -13.52 41.03 12.62
C VAL A 409 -13.73 39.70 13.32
N VAL A 410 -12.82 38.76 13.11
CA VAL A 410 -12.87 37.43 13.72
C VAL A 410 -11.46 36.88 13.92
N CYS A 411 -10.98 36.80 15.16
CA CYS A 411 -9.63 36.33 15.46
C CYS A 411 -9.62 34.86 15.94
N GLY A 412 -10.15 33.96 15.10
CA GLY A 412 -10.17 32.51 15.35
C GLY A 412 -11.27 32.05 16.29
N GLY A 413 -11.46 30.73 16.39
CA GLY A 413 -12.55 30.12 17.16
C GLY A 413 -12.45 30.31 18.68
N GLU A 414 -11.23 30.43 19.22
CA GLU A 414 -11.01 30.66 20.67
C GLU A 414 -10.77 32.13 21.03
N ASN A 415 -10.32 32.95 20.06
CA ASN A 415 -9.87 34.32 20.29
C ASN A 415 -8.99 34.49 21.56
N SER A 416 -8.01 33.60 21.73
CA SER A 416 -7.24 33.46 22.98
C SER A 416 -6.44 34.72 23.35
N TYR A 417 -6.12 35.58 22.37
CA TYR A 417 -5.43 36.86 22.56
C TYR A 417 -6.37 38.05 22.75
N ARG A 418 -7.70 37.82 22.76
CA ARG A 418 -8.75 38.84 22.93
C ARG A 418 -8.60 40.05 21.99
N MET A 419 -8.29 39.79 20.72
CA MET A 419 -7.99 40.83 19.73
C MET A 419 -9.23 41.30 18.96
N THR A 420 -10.28 40.48 18.87
CA THR A 420 -11.48 40.79 18.06
C THR A 420 -12.11 42.13 18.44
N LEU A 421 -12.51 42.33 19.70
CA LEU A 421 -13.23 43.54 20.10
C LEU A 421 -12.38 44.83 19.97
N PRO A 422 -11.13 44.88 20.45
CA PRO A 422 -10.29 46.07 20.26
C PRO A 422 -10.12 46.47 18.79
N ILE A 423 -9.91 45.50 17.89
CA ILE A 423 -9.78 45.75 16.46
C ILE A 423 -11.11 46.28 15.89
N ALA A 424 -12.23 45.68 16.28
CA ALA A 424 -13.56 46.11 15.83
C ALA A 424 -13.87 47.55 16.26
N GLN A 425 -13.52 47.94 17.49
CA GLN A 425 -13.67 49.31 18.00
C GLN A 425 -12.83 50.31 17.20
N ILE A 426 -11.59 49.97 16.86
CA ILE A 426 -10.71 50.82 16.05
C ILE A 426 -11.29 51.01 14.64
N LEU A 427 -11.75 49.94 13.99
CA LEU A 427 -12.34 50.04 12.65
C LEU A 427 -13.67 50.81 12.67
N ALA A 428 -14.49 50.67 13.71
CA ALA A 428 -15.69 51.47 13.87
C ALA A 428 -15.37 52.97 14.05
N SER A 429 -14.29 53.31 14.76
CA SER A 429 -13.81 54.70 14.89
C SER A 429 -13.44 55.33 13.54
N LEU A 430 -12.94 54.50 12.61
CA LEU A 430 -12.64 54.86 11.21
C LEU A 430 -13.88 54.91 10.30
N LYS A 431 -15.10 54.77 10.85
CA LYS A 431 -16.40 54.85 10.16
C LYS A 431 -16.73 53.66 9.24
N PHE A 432 -16.19 52.48 9.50
CA PHE A 432 -16.62 51.22 8.84
C PHE A 432 -17.93 50.67 9.44
N ASP A 433 -18.70 49.88 8.66
CA ASP A 433 -19.82 49.06 9.19
C ASP A 433 -19.25 47.73 9.70
N VAL A 434 -19.09 47.61 11.01
CA VAL A 434 -18.31 46.53 11.63
C VAL A 434 -19.20 45.47 12.27
N SER A 435 -18.95 44.21 11.92
CA SER A 435 -19.39 43.02 12.63
C SER A 435 -18.19 42.37 13.35
N ALA A 436 -18.39 41.85 14.55
CA ALA A 436 -17.37 41.17 15.34
C ALA A 436 -17.88 39.82 15.86
N ILE A 437 -17.06 38.77 15.78
CA ILE A 437 -17.35 37.46 16.35
C ILE A 437 -16.36 37.16 17.48
N ASP A 438 -16.87 37.01 18.70
CA ASP A 438 -16.06 36.70 19.87
C ASP A 438 -16.83 35.72 20.79
N ILE A 439 -16.24 34.56 21.07
CA ILE A 439 -16.88 33.54 21.92
C ILE A 439 -16.83 33.92 23.40
N ASN A 440 -15.95 34.85 23.78
CA ASN A 440 -15.69 35.23 25.18
C ASN A 440 -16.42 36.52 25.60
N LEU A 441 -17.53 36.87 24.94
CA LEU A 441 -18.25 38.11 25.21
C LEU A 441 -18.83 38.16 26.61
N SER A 442 -18.49 39.20 27.36
CA SER A 442 -19.22 39.56 28.58
C SER A 442 -20.42 40.45 28.28
N PHE A 443 -21.35 40.54 29.23
CA PHE A 443 -22.48 41.46 29.14
C PHE A 443 -22.02 42.93 29.03
N GLU A 444 -20.92 43.29 29.69
CA GLU A 444 -20.34 44.63 29.64
C GLU A 444 -19.76 44.95 28.24
N ASP A 445 -19.11 43.98 27.60
CA ASP A 445 -18.57 44.14 26.24
C ASP A 445 -19.67 44.44 25.22
N ILE A 446 -20.80 43.73 25.33
CA ILE A 446 -21.97 43.92 24.46
C ILE A 446 -22.52 45.34 24.64
N LYS A 447 -22.67 45.79 25.90
CA LYS A 447 -23.18 47.14 26.22
C LYS A 447 -22.25 48.25 25.71
N GLN A 448 -20.93 48.05 25.77
CA GLN A 448 -19.96 49.03 25.23
C GLN A 448 -20.01 49.15 23.69
N CYS A 449 -20.48 48.10 23.01
CA CYS A 449 -20.55 48.03 21.55
C CYS A 449 -21.91 48.46 20.97
N GLU A 450 -22.93 48.64 21.81
CA GLU A 450 -24.32 48.89 21.43
C GLU A 450 -24.47 50.11 20.49
N GLY A 451 -25.10 49.89 19.34
CA GLY A 451 -25.30 50.92 18.30
C GLY A 451 -24.07 51.29 17.46
N LYS A 452 -22.88 50.72 17.73
CA LYS A 452 -21.62 51.01 17.03
C LYS A 452 -21.02 49.82 16.29
N ILE A 453 -21.17 48.61 16.81
CA ILE A 453 -20.62 47.36 16.26
C ILE A 453 -21.67 46.26 16.39
N LYS A 454 -21.85 45.43 15.36
CA LYS A 454 -22.70 44.23 15.42
C LYS A 454 -21.90 43.07 15.99
N VAL A 455 -22.18 42.67 17.23
CA VAL A 455 -21.39 41.66 17.93
C VAL A 455 -22.15 40.34 17.99
N PHE A 456 -21.45 39.24 17.72
CA PHE A 456 -21.99 37.88 17.72
C PHE A 456 -21.11 36.98 18.60
N SER A 457 -21.72 36.09 19.39
CA SER A 457 -21.00 35.03 20.11
C SER A 457 -20.55 33.88 19.21
N GLY A 458 -21.22 33.74 18.06
CA GLY A 458 -20.93 32.78 17.01
C GLY A 458 -21.83 33.05 15.81
N ILE A 459 -21.43 32.54 14.64
CA ILE A 459 -22.25 32.56 13.43
C ILE A 459 -22.26 31.15 12.85
N ASP A 460 -23.46 30.59 12.71
CA ASP A 460 -23.63 29.28 12.10
C ASP A 460 -23.12 29.27 10.67
N ASN A 461 -22.30 28.25 10.36
CA ASN A 461 -21.69 28.03 9.07
C ASN A 461 -21.00 29.30 8.50
N LEU A 462 -20.25 30.00 9.35
CA LEU A 462 -19.56 31.26 9.01
C LEU A 462 -18.88 31.21 7.64
N LYS A 463 -18.17 30.11 7.34
CA LYS A 463 -17.52 29.85 6.05
C LYS A 463 -18.43 30.22 4.86
N GLU A 464 -19.66 29.71 4.84
CA GLU A 464 -20.63 29.93 3.75
C GLU A 464 -21.28 31.32 3.76
N ARG A 465 -21.05 32.11 4.80
CA ARG A 465 -21.58 33.46 4.96
C ARG A 465 -20.52 34.55 4.77
N LEU A 466 -19.24 34.20 4.69
CA LEU A 466 -18.14 35.17 4.55
C LEU A 466 -18.35 36.15 3.39
N HIS A 467 -19.02 35.72 2.31
CA HIS A 467 -19.34 36.57 1.16
C HIS A 467 -20.25 37.77 1.49
N GLU A 468 -20.87 37.80 2.67
CA GLU A 468 -21.70 38.90 3.16
C GLU A 468 -20.87 40.16 3.51
N TRP A 469 -19.57 40.04 3.79
CA TRP A 469 -18.69 41.15 4.19
C TRP A 469 -17.65 41.48 3.14
N ASP A 470 -17.33 42.75 2.92
CA ASP A 470 -16.37 43.18 1.89
C ASP A 470 -14.91 42.99 2.32
N LEU A 471 -14.64 43.16 3.62
CA LEU A 471 -13.33 43.01 4.24
C LEU A 471 -13.44 42.09 5.46
N VAL A 472 -12.50 41.16 5.60
CA VAL A 472 -12.34 40.32 6.79
C VAL A 472 -11.00 40.65 7.44
N VAL A 473 -11.02 40.99 8.73
CA VAL A 473 -9.83 41.14 9.56
C VAL A 473 -9.76 39.95 10.51
N THR A 474 -8.73 39.14 10.35
CA THR A 474 -8.54 37.89 11.09
C THR A 474 -7.06 37.65 11.37
N HIS A 475 -6.69 36.59 12.08
CA HIS A 475 -5.29 36.16 12.14
C HIS A 475 -4.99 35.12 11.05
N TYR A 476 -3.73 34.75 10.88
CA TYR A 476 -3.37 33.70 9.94
C TYR A 476 -4.01 32.35 10.34
N GLY A 477 -4.82 31.77 9.47
CA GLY A 477 -5.59 30.54 9.72
C GLY A 477 -6.65 30.31 8.61
N PHE A 478 -7.48 29.27 8.73
CA PHE A 478 -8.45 28.88 7.69
C PHE A 478 -9.37 30.02 7.26
N THR A 479 -9.90 30.79 8.21
CA THR A 479 -10.81 31.91 7.92
C THR A 479 -10.23 32.95 6.97
N ALA A 480 -8.90 33.15 6.97
CA ALA A 480 -8.25 34.04 6.01
C ALA A 480 -8.37 33.52 4.56
N PHE A 481 -8.18 32.22 4.37
CA PHE A 481 -8.25 31.57 3.05
C PHE A 481 -9.69 31.39 2.59
N GLU A 482 -10.59 31.01 3.50
CA GLU A 482 -12.03 30.95 3.25
C GLU A 482 -12.59 32.31 2.83
N ALA A 483 -12.14 33.40 3.47
CA ALA A 483 -12.55 34.76 3.12
C ALA A 483 -12.07 35.18 1.72
N LEU A 484 -10.83 34.83 1.34
CA LEU A 484 -10.34 35.04 -0.03
C LEU A 484 -11.19 34.28 -1.06
N ALA A 485 -11.49 33.01 -0.80
CA ALA A 485 -12.36 32.20 -1.66
C ALA A 485 -13.79 32.76 -1.73
N ALA A 486 -14.33 33.31 -0.65
CA ALA A 486 -15.63 33.99 -0.65
C ALA A 486 -15.63 35.31 -1.45
N GLY A 487 -14.46 35.81 -1.86
CA GLY A 487 -14.28 37.07 -2.57
C GLY A 487 -14.18 38.29 -1.67
N CYS A 488 -13.74 38.11 -0.42
CA CYS A 488 -13.46 39.20 0.51
C CYS A 488 -12.02 39.67 0.37
N TYR A 489 -11.77 40.93 0.72
CA TYR A 489 -10.41 41.37 1.04
C TYR A 489 -10.04 40.88 2.44
N VAL A 490 -8.75 40.64 2.67
CA VAL A 490 -8.27 40.09 3.94
C VAL A 490 -7.10 40.92 4.46
N ILE A 491 -7.20 41.30 5.73
CA ILE A 491 -6.09 41.87 6.51
C ILE A 491 -5.80 40.93 7.66
N LEU A 492 -4.53 40.62 7.86
CA LEU A 492 -4.11 39.78 8.99
C LEU A 492 -3.65 40.63 10.17
N ALA A 493 -4.32 40.49 11.31
CA ALA A 493 -3.82 40.94 12.60
C ALA A 493 -3.02 39.80 13.24
N SER A 494 -1.75 40.03 13.54
CA SER A 494 -0.83 38.97 13.95
C SER A 494 -0.77 38.86 15.47
N PRO A 495 -1.14 37.73 16.08
CA PRO A 495 -0.98 37.57 17.53
C PRO A 495 0.49 37.44 17.95
N THR A 496 1.33 36.88 17.06
CA THR A 496 2.76 36.67 17.30
C THR A 496 3.58 36.95 16.04
N ASP A 497 4.90 37.10 16.21
CA ASP A 497 5.86 37.28 15.10
C ASP A 497 5.80 36.12 14.08
N TYR A 498 5.53 34.91 14.55
CA TYR A 498 5.36 33.75 13.67
C TYR A 498 4.17 33.92 12.70
N HIS A 499 3.01 34.36 13.20
CA HIS A 499 1.83 34.61 12.36
C HIS A 499 2.08 35.77 11.39
N TYR A 500 2.81 36.80 11.82
CA TYR A 500 3.19 37.91 10.96
C TYR A 500 4.02 37.44 9.76
N LYS A 501 5.07 36.66 10.01
CA LYS A 501 5.92 36.09 8.95
C LYS A 501 5.13 35.19 8.01
N LEU A 502 4.23 34.34 8.53
CA LEU A 502 3.38 33.46 7.71
C LEU A 502 2.47 34.26 6.78
N GLY A 503 1.83 35.30 7.32
CA GLY A 503 0.96 36.17 6.53
C GLY A 503 1.69 36.86 5.39
N LEU A 504 2.86 37.43 5.67
CA LEU A 504 3.71 38.04 4.64
C LEU A 504 4.15 37.02 3.58
N ALA A 505 4.58 35.84 4.02
CA ALA A 505 5.03 34.76 3.14
C ALA A 505 3.89 34.30 2.21
N ALA A 506 2.68 34.11 2.73
CA ALA A 506 1.52 33.75 1.93
C ALA A 506 0.98 34.90 1.06
N GLY A 507 1.60 36.09 1.12
CA GLY A 507 1.27 37.25 0.28
C GLY A 507 0.15 38.15 0.81
N PHE A 508 -0.34 37.92 2.04
CA PHE A 508 -1.35 38.76 2.66
C PHE A 508 -0.80 40.13 3.05
N THR A 509 -1.68 41.12 3.15
CA THR A 509 -1.39 42.31 3.94
C THR A 509 -1.51 41.94 5.42
N SER A 510 -0.38 41.92 6.12
CA SER A 510 -0.30 41.56 7.53
C SER A 510 0.23 42.72 8.37
N LEU A 511 -0.39 42.94 9.53
CA LEU A 511 0.04 43.93 10.52
C LEU A 511 1.00 43.27 11.53
N PRO A 512 1.99 44.01 12.07
CA PRO A 512 2.94 43.50 13.05
C PRO A 512 2.28 42.89 14.30
N PRO A 513 3.03 42.12 15.11
CA PRO A 513 2.48 41.46 16.30
C PRO A 513 1.83 42.44 17.30
N GLY A 514 0.64 42.08 17.79
CA GLY A 514 -0.13 42.85 18.78
C GLY A 514 -1.43 43.44 18.21
N ILE A 515 -2.16 44.17 19.05
CA ILE A 515 -3.38 44.87 18.64
C ILE A 515 -2.97 46.10 17.81
N PRO A 516 -3.33 46.18 16.52
CA PRO A 516 -2.96 47.33 15.69
C PRO A 516 -3.62 48.61 16.17
N SER A 517 -2.95 49.74 16.01
CA SER A 517 -3.49 51.07 16.33
C SER A 517 -4.32 51.67 15.18
N VAL A 518 -5.01 52.78 15.46
CA VAL A 518 -5.69 53.59 14.43
C VAL A 518 -4.73 54.04 13.33
N ILE A 519 -3.49 54.39 13.72
CA ILE A 519 -2.43 54.85 12.79
C ILE A 519 -2.00 53.70 11.88
N ASP A 520 -1.87 52.49 12.40
CA ASP A 520 -1.48 51.32 11.62
C ASP A 520 -2.50 51.01 10.51
N PHE A 521 -3.79 51.05 10.84
CA PHE A 521 -4.86 50.89 9.85
C PHE A 521 -4.90 52.05 8.85
N ALA A 522 -4.74 53.29 9.30
CA ALA A 522 -4.70 54.45 8.40
C ALA A 522 -3.55 54.35 7.40
N ASN A 523 -2.36 53.95 7.85
CA ASN A 523 -1.19 53.70 7.01
C ASN A 523 -1.43 52.53 6.05
N LEU A 524 -2.03 51.43 6.52
CA LEU A 524 -2.34 50.29 5.67
C LEU A 524 -3.30 50.69 4.53
N PHE A 525 -4.38 51.39 4.83
CA PHE A 525 -5.37 51.80 3.83
C PHE A 525 -4.83 52.85 2.83
N SER A 526 -3.87 53.70 3.25
CA SER A 526 -3.18 54.63 2.35
C SER A 526 -2.24 53.91 1.39
N HIS A 527 -1.60 52.82 1.82
CA HIS A 527 -0.71 51.99 0.99
C HIS A 527 -1.44 50.94 0.14
N GLY A 528 -2.71 50.64 0.47
CA GLY A 528 -3.58 49.69 -0.21
C GLY A 528 -3.39 48.23 0.23
N ILE A 529 -4.45 47.44 0.08
CA ILE A 529 -4.50 46.02 0.45
C ILE A 529 -4.01 45.15 -0.71
N LYS A 530 -3.08 44.21 -0.44
CA LYS A 530 -2.63 43.20 -1.40
C LYS A 530 -3.62 42.04 -1.43
N ILE A 531 -3.84 41.48 -2.62
CA ILE A 531 -4.62 40.25 -2.79
C ILE A 531 -3.65 39.09 -3.04
N PRO A 532 -3.60 38.09 -2.15
CA PRO A 532 -2.88 36.84 -2.41
C PRO A 532 -3.47 36.10 -3.61
N ASN A 533 -2.61 35.50 -4.44
CA ASN A 533 -3.05 34.65 -5.55
C ASN A 533 -3.19 33.17 -5.18
N ILE A 534 -2.91 32.82 -3.92
CA ILE A 534 -2.86 31.43 -3.48
C ILE A 534 -4.22 30.74 -3.50
N ILE A 535 -5.27 31.48 -3.13
CA ILE A 535 -6.66 31.07 -3.23
C ILE A 535 -7.45 32.26 -3.74
N THR A 536 -8.35 32.01 -4.68
CA THR A 536 -9.21 33.02 -5.31
C THR A 536 -10.66 32.56 -5.30
N PRO A 537 -11.62 33.45 -5.61
CA PRO A 537 -13.02 33.04 -5.80
C PRO A 537 -13.25 31.98 -6.87
N TYR A 538 -12.29 31.82 -7.78
CA TYR A 538 -12.34 30.84 -8.87
C TYR A 538 -11.58 29.55 -8.55
N SER A 539 -10.90 29.45 -7.40
CA SER A 539 -10.15 28.25 -7.02
C SER A 539 -11.09 27.07 -6.80
N GLU A 540 -10.87 25.96 -7.50
CA GLU A 540 -11.65 24.74 -7.28
C GLU A 540 -11.22 24.07 -5.97
N SER A 541 -12.19 23.59 -5.19
CA SER A 541 -11.91 22.85 -3.96
C SER A 541 -11.59 21.40 -4.31
N LYS A 542 -10.48 20.89 -3.78
CA LYS A 542 -10.20 19.45 -3.75
C LYS A 542 -10.77 18.85 -2.46
N GLU A 543 -11.13 17.58 -2.53
CA GLU A 543 -11.73 16.84 -1.41
C GLU A 543 -10.64 16.21 -0.53
N LEU A 544 -10.30 16.85 0.60
CA LEU A 544 -9.39 16.27 1.59
C LEU A 544 -9.83 14.87 2.09
N PRO A 545 -11.13 14.58 2.34
CA PRO A 545 -11.56 13.21 2.68
C PRO A 545 -11.14 12.18 1.62
N SER A 546 -11.25 12.51 0.34
CA SER A 546 -10.87 11.60 -0.75
C SER A 546 -9.37 11.32 -0.77
N LEU A 547 -8.54 12.34 -0.52
CA LEU A 547 -7.10 12.16 -0.39
C LEU A 547 -6.76 11.30 0.83
N ILE A 548 -7.33 11.57 2.00
CA ILE A 548 -7.11 10.76 3.22
C ILE A 548 -7.56 9.31 2.98
N LYS A 549 -8.67 9.10 2.28
CA LYS A 549 -9.10 7.76 1.86
C LYS A 549 -8.04 7.08 1.01
N ASN A 550 -7.49 7.75 -0.01
CA ASN A 550 -6.44 7.18 -0.87
C ASN A 550 -5.15 6.89 -0.08
N LEU A 551 -4.75 7.79 0.82
CA LEU A 551 -3.59 7.59 1.70
C LEU A 551 -3.75 6.41 2.64
N SER A 552 -4.98 6.05 3.03
CA SER A 552 -5.23 4.87 3.88
C SER A 552 -4.91 3.53 3.21
N PHE A 553 -4.72 3.52 1.89
CA PHE A 553 -4.22 2.36 1.14
C PHE A 553 -2.69 2.33 1.04
N GLY A 554 -2.00 3.33 1.58
CA GLY A 554 -0.56 3.42 1.50
C GLY A 554 0.13 2.28 2.23
N SER A 555 1.24 1.80 1.67
CA SER A 555 2.07 0.74 2.22
C SER A 555 3.46 1.25 2.52
N LYS A 556 4.02 0.75 3.61
CA LYS A 556 5.42 0.97 3.98
C LYS A 556 6.27 -0.19 3.50
N HIS A 557 7.46 0.13 3.03
CA HIS A 557 8.45 -0.85 2.61
C HIS A 557 9.75 -0.60 3.37
N LEU A 558 10.33 -1.68 3.89
CA LEU A 558 11.62 -1.65 4.56
C LEU A 558 12.73 -1.63 3.49
N CYS A 559 13.97 -1.42 3.92
CA CYS A 559 15.10 -1.57 3.02
C CYS A 559 15.07 -2.99 2.42
N PRO A 560 15.08 -3.15 1.09
CA PRO A 560 14.92 -4.45 0.44
C PRO A 560 16.11 -5.39 0.68
N ILE A 561 17.26 -4.88 1.12
CA ILE A 561 18.47 -5.65 1.45
C ILE A 561 18.60 -5.88 2.97
N CYS A 562 18.37 -4.85 3.80
CA CYS A 562 18.64 -4.94 5.24
C CYS A 562 17.43 -5.35 6.07
N GLY A 563 16.21 -5.10 5.60
CA GLY A 563 14.97 -5.40 6.35
C GLY A 563 14.76 -4.56 7.61
N GLU A 564 15.54 -3.49 7.85
CA GLU A 564 15.48 -2.67 9.07
C GLU A 564 15.08 -1.22 8.75
N GLU A 565 14.16 -0.64 9.55
CA GLU A 565 13.68 0.74 9.36
C GLU A 565 14.64 1.81 9.92
N SER A 566 15.23 1.56 11.09
CA SER A 566 15.96 2.56 11.87
C SER A 566 17.26 3.06 11.23
N THR A 567 17.66 2.47 10.09
CA THR A 567 18.90 2.78 9.39
C THR A 567 18.72 3.70 8.19
N SER A 568 17.50 4.13 7.88
CA SER A 568 17.19 4.85 6.64
C SER A 568 16.82 6.31 6.87
N GLU A 569 17.31 7.19 6.01
CA GLU A 569 16.98 8.62 6.00
C GLU A 569 16.13 8.97 4.78
N VAL A 570 15.26 9.98 4.89
CA VAL A 570 14.41 10.42 3.77
C VAL A 570 15.28 11.10 2.70
N ALA A 571 15.30 10.54 1.51
CA ALA A 571 16.03 11.07 0.36
C ALA A 571 15.19 12.04 -0.47
N ALA A 572 13.90 11.73 -0.65
CA ALA A 572 12.96 12.57 -1.40
C ALA A 572 11.52 12.26 -1.03
N ARG A 573 10.63 13.23 -1.26
CA ARG A 573 9.18 13.09 -1.06
C ARG A 573 8.48 13.56 -2.32
N THR A 574 7.73 12.68 -2.94
CA THR A 574 6.90 12.96 -4.13
C THR A 574 5.42 12.85 -3.73
N PRO A 575 4.49 13.32 -4.58
CA PRO A 575 3.06 13.28 -4.26
C PRO A 575 2.49 11.87 -3.97
N ASP A 576 3.16 10.82 -4.45
CA ASP A 576 2.72 9.43 -4.39
C ASP A 576 3.65 8.50 -3.60
N ARG A 577 4.88 8.92 -3.27
CA ARG A 577 5.84 8.08 -2.49
C ARG A 577 6.81 8.92 -1.65
N THR A 578 7.40 8.28 -0.66
CA THR A 578 8.57 8.75 0.07
C THR A 578 9.72 7.80 -0.24
N MET A 579 10.85 8.37 -0.68
CA MET A 579 12.08 7.65 -0.95
C MET A 579 13.00 7.76 0.25
N ALA A 580 13.64 6.67 0.63
CA ALA A 580 14.64 6.63 1.68
C ALA A 580 15.99 6.10 1.16
N HIS A 581 17.05 6.48 1.86
CA HIS A 581 18.41 6.01 1.66
C HIS A 581 18.85 5.23 2.89
N CYS A 582 19.12 3.94 2.73
CA CYS A 582 19.60 3.09 3.82
C CYS A 582 21.08 3.39 4.10
N LEU A 583 21.40 3.86 5.30
CA LEU A 583 22.76 4.18 5.71
C LEU A 583 23.65 2.95 5.94
N ARG A 584 23.04 1.75 6.05
CA ARG A 584 23.76 0.48 6.26
C ARG A 584 24.30 -0.12 4.96
N CYS A 585 23.44 -0.27 3.94
CA CYS A 585 23.82 -0.88 2.66
C CYS A 585 23.90 0.12 1.49
N GLY A 586 23.57 1.41 1.70
CA GLY A 586 23.58 2.43 0.65
C GLY A 586 22.46 2.28 -0.40
N MET A 587 21.44 1.47 -0.13
CA MET A 587 20.32 1.27 -1.06
C MET A 587 19.33 2.43 -0.94
N TYR A 588 19.00 3.05 -2.07
CA TYR A 588 17.85 3.93 -2.17
C TYR A 588 16.61 3.08 -2.44
N HIS A 589 15.52 3.31 -1.72
CA HIS A 589 14.31 2.51 -1.82
C HIS A 589 13.05 3.32 -1.54
N ILE A 590 11.90 2.81 -1.98
CA ILE A 590 10.61 3.33 -1.54
C ILE A 590 10.45 2.98 -0.06
N SER A 591 10.26 3.96 0.82
CA SER A 591 9.93 3.71 2.24
C SER A 591 8.43 3.73 2.49
N PHE A 592 7.69 4.55 1.73
CA PHE A 592 6.24 4.63 1.77
C PHE A 592 5.70 4.92 0.37
N ILE A 593 4.61 4.28 -0.01
CA ILE A 593 3.94 4.53 -1.30
C ILE A 593 2.43 4.56 -1.13
N VAL A 594 1.80 5.51 -1.81
CA VAL A 594 0.36 5.64 -1.95
C VAL A 594 -0.05 4.86 -3.20
N SER A 595 -0.15 3.54 -3.09
CA SER A 595 -0.65 2.71 -4.18
C SER A 595 -1.90 1.97 -3.74
N PRO A 596 -3.05 2.10 -4.43
CA PRO A 596 -4.02 1.01 -4.39
C PRO A 596 -3.33 -0.25 -4.94
N PRO A 597 -3.64 -1.45 -4.43
CA PRO A 597 -3.02 -2.68 -4.92
C PRO A 597 -3.22 -2.80 -6.44
N LYS A 598 -2.12 -2.76 -7.21
CA LYS A 598 -2.16 -3.02 -8.65
C LYS A 598 -2.49 -4.51 -8.83
N GLN A 599 -3.63 -4.82 -9.44
CA GLN A 599 -3.90 -6.18 -9.91
C GLN A 599 -3.04 -6.44 -11.15
N TYR A 600 -2.03 -7.29 -11.03
CA TYR A 600 -1.21 -7.73 -12.16
C TYR A 600 -2.07 -8.61 -13.09
N THR A 601 -2.72 -7.99 -14.08
CA THR A 601 -3.47 -8.70 -15.12
C THR A 601 -2.55 -9.08 -16.29
N LYS A 602 -2.98 -10.04 -17.11
CA LYS A 602 -2.30 -10.45 -18.36
C LYS A 602 -2.02 -9.27 -19.32
N THR A 603 -2.69 -8.12 -19.17
CA THR A 603 -2.51 -6.92 -20.01
C THR A 603 -1.51 -5.90 -19.46
N TYR A 604 -1.21 -5.93 -18.16
CA TYR A 604 -0.35 -4.94 -17.48
C TYR A 604 1.04 -4.80 -18.12
N PHE A 605 1.70 -5.94 -18.40
CA PHE A 605 3.02 -5.96 -19.05
C PHE A 605 3.05 -5.34 -20.46
N PHE A 606 1.91 -5.24 -21.15
CA PHE A 606 1.84 -4.83 -22.55
C PHE A 606 1.37 -3.40 -22.73
N ASP A 607 0.37 -3.01 -21.94
CA ASP A 607 -0.19 -1.66 -21.99
C ASP A 607 0.85 -0.64 -21.51
N GLU A 608 1.65 -0.98 -20.48
CA GLU A 608 2.74 -0.12 -20.00
C GLU A 608 3.93 -0.09 -20.98
N TYR A 609 4.37 -1.22 -21.56
CA TYR A 609 5.48 -1.22 -22.53
C TYR A 609 5.12 -0.40 -23.78
N LYS A 610 3.91 -0.56 -24.31
CA LYS A 610 3.43 0.23 -25.45
C LYS A 610 3.27 1.70 -25.08
N ALA A 611 2.79 2.02 -23.88
CA ALA A 611 2.70 3.40 -23.40
C ALA A 611 4.08 4.06 -23.25
N GLN A 612 5.09 3.30 -22.81
CA GLN A 612 6.45 3.80 -22.56
C GLN A 612 7.29 3.92 -23.83
N TYR A 613 7.22 2.94 -24.74
CA TYR A 613 8.11 2.83 -25.90
C TYR A 613 7.42 3.07 -27.25
N GLY A 614 6.08 3.18 -27.28
CA GLY A 614 5.29 3.46 -28.48
C GLY A 614 5.15 2.28 -29.45
N LYS A 615 5.67 1.10 -29.08
CA LYS A 615 5.58 -0.17 -29.83
C LYS A 615 5.29 -1.30 -28.85
N THR A 616 4.70 -2.38 -29.34
CA THR A 616 4.53 -3.61 -28.55
C THR A 616 5.88 -4.31 -28.35
N TYR A 617 5.97 -5.12 -27.30
CA TYR A 617 7.18 -5.90 -27.00
C TYR A 617 7.60 -6.80 -28.18
N LEU A 618 6.63 -7.42 -28.86
CA LEU A 618 6.88 -8.28 -30.03
C LEU A 618 7.39 -7.49 -31.25
N GLU A 619 6.93 -6.26 -31.46
CA GLU A 619 7.45 -5.40 -32.53
C GLU A 619 8.91 -4.99 -32.29
N ASP A 620 9.36 -4.93 -31.03
CA ASP A 620 10.73 -4.59 -30.64
C ASP A 620 11.62 -5.82 -30.40
N PHE A 621 11.08 -7.03 -30.57
CA PHE A 621 11.74 -8.29 -30.24
C PHE A 621 13.16 -8.42 -30.82
N GLU A 622 13.33 -8.13 -32.12
CA GLU A 622 14.64 -8.20 -32.79
C GLU A 622 15.64 -7.16 -32.28
N SER A 623 15.16 -5.99 -31.87
CA SER A 623 16.01 -4.95 -31.26
C SER A 623 16.51 -5.42 -29.89
N ILE A 624 15.61 -5.96 -29.07
CA ILE A 624 15.92 -6.51 -27.74
C ILE A 624 16.87 -7.70 -27.87
N ARG A 625 16.63 -8.59 -28.85
CA ARG A 625 17.51 -9.74 -29.14
C ARG A 625 18.92 -9.29 -29.52
N LYS A 626 19.08 -8.23 -30.33
CA LYS A 626 20.40 -7.65 -30.65
C LYS A 626 21.12 -7.13 -29.41
N GLN A 627 20.39 -6.51 -28.47
CA GLN A 627 20.96 -6.12 -27.19
C GLN A 627 21.37 -7.36 -26.37
N GLY A 628 20.57 -8.43 -26.41
CA GLY A 628 20.88 -9.72 -25.83
C GLY A 628 22.16 -10.33 -26.38
N MET A 629 22.40 -10.29 -27.70
CA MET A 629 23.65 -10.76 -28.29
C MET A 629 24.87 -9.99 -27.75
N ARG A 630 24.79 -8.66 -27.63
CA ARG A 630 25.88 -7.85 -27.02
C ARG A 630 26.13 -8.24 -25.56
N ARG A 631 25.08 -8.52 -24.79
CA ARG A 631 25.19 -8.98 -23.41
C ARG A 631 25.89 -10.34 -23.35
N MET A 632 25.53 -11.26 -24.26
CA MET A 632 26.18 -12.56 -24.37
C MET A 632 27.66 -12.46 -24.75
N GLU A 633 28.07 -11.54 -25.62
CA GLU A 633 29.51 -11.31 -25.90
C GLU A 633 30.31 -10.98 -24.63
N ILE A 634 29.70 -10.24 -23.69
CA ILE A 634 30.32 -9.93 -22.41
C ILE A 634 30.34 -11.17 -21.50
N ILE A 635 29.22 -11.88 -21.40
CA ILE A 635 29.08 -13.08 -20.56
C ILE A 635 30.05 -14.18 -21.03
N ASP A 636 30.13 -14.46 -22.33
CA ASP A 636 31.06 -15.45 -22.90
C ASP A 636 32.52 -15.06 -22.62
N LYS A 637 32.87 -13.78 -22.80
CA LYS A 637 34.23 -13.32 -22.51
C LYS A 637 34.57 -13.51 -21.02
N LEU A 638 33.67 -13.14 -20.12
CA LEU A 638 33.85 -13.33 -18.68
C LEU A 638 33.94 -14.81 -18.32
N TYR A 639 33.07 -15.65 -18.89
CA TYR A 639 33.07 -17.09 -18.67
C TYR A 639 34.42 -17.70 -19.08
N ILE A 640 34.93 -17.35 -20.26
CA ILE A 640 36.27 -17.77 -20.70
C ILE A 640 37.34 -17.25 -19.74
N ASP A 641 37.32 -15.97 -19.37
CA ASP A 641 38.33 -15.40 -18.48
C ASP A 641 38.35 -16.07 -17.09
N ILE A 642 37.18 -16.47 -16.57
CA ILE A 642 37.03 -17.12 -15.26
C ILE A 642 37.46 -18.60 -15.32
N PHE A 643 36.92 -19.36 -16.27
CA PHE A 643 37.05 -20.82 -16.29
C PHE A 643 38.20 -21.33 -17.17
N TYR A 644 38.62 -20.60 -18.22
CA TYR A 644 39.64 -21.07 -19.18
C TYR A 644 41.07 -20.69 -18.75
N ARG A 645 41.29 -19.47 -18.25
CA ARG A 645 42.65 -18.99 -17.89
C ARG A 645 43.22 -19.65 -16.63
N LYS A 646 42.39 -20.34 -15.84
CA LYS A 646 42.75 -20.94 -14.55
C LYS A 646 43.00 -22.46 -14.57
N ARG A 647 42.93 -23.12 -15.74
CA ARG A 647 43.43 -24.50 -16.02
C ARG A 647 42.98 -25.63 -15.07
N GLU A 648 41.85 -25.55 -14.39
CA GLU A 648 41.40 -26.62 -13.47
C GLU A 648 40.09 -27.32 -13.83
N TYR A 649 39.44 -27.00 -14.96
CA TYR A 649 38.20 -27.69 -15.37
C TYR A 649 38.22 -28.20 -16.82
N SER A 650 37.80 -29.46 -16.98
CA SER A 650 37.39 -30.03 -18.26
C SER A 650 36.13 -29.32 -18.74
N ILE A 651 36.19 -28.72 -19.94
CA ILE A 651 35.07 -28.05 -20.63
C ILE A 651 33.85 -29.00 -20.80
N PHE A 652 34.05 -30.30 -20.63
CA PHE A 652 33.04 -31.32 -20.85
C PHE A 652 32.20 -31.69 -19.62
N ASP A 653 32.54 -31.20 -18.41
CA ASP A 653 31.84 -31.59 -17.18
C ASP A 653 30.93 -30.49 -16.58
N GLY A 654 31.03 -29.23 -17.03
CA GLY A 654 30.16 -28.12 -16.59
C GLY A 654 29.36 -27.56 -17.75
N GLU A 655 28.10 -27.94 -17.89
CA GLU A 655 27.23 -27.47 -18.98
C GLU A 655 27.07 -25.95 -18.93
N LYS A 656 27.25 -25.25 -20.07
CA LYS A 656 27.01 -23.81 -20.25
C LYS A 656 25.53 -23.45 -20.04
N LYS A 657 25.03 -23.60 -18.81
CA LYS A 657 23.65 -23.37 -18.43
C LYS A 657 23.45 -21.94 -17.98
N ILE A 658 22.43 -21.29 -18.51
CA ILE A 658 22.03 -19.94 -18.15
C ILE A 658 20.53 -19.87 -17.85
N LEU A 659 20.19 -19.29 -16.71
CA LEU A 659 18.81 -19.00 -16.32
C LEU A 659 18.54 -17.51 -16.48
N ASP A 660 17.53 -17.15 -17.27
CA ASP A 660 17.05 -15.77 -17.41
C ASP A 660 15.77 -15.57 -16.59
N ILE A 661 15.86 -14.78 -15.54
CA ILE A 661 14.74 -14.48 -14.63
C ILE A 661 14.03 -13.21 -15.11
N GLY A 662 12.72 -13.32 -15.34
CA GLY A 662 11.93 -12.30 -16.03
C GLY A 662 12.20 -12.32 -17.54
N CYS A 663 12.14 -13.50 -18.15
CA CYS A 663 12.55 -13.67 -19.54
C CYS A 663 11.60 -13.03 -20.57
N ALA A 664 10.40 -12.60 -20.14
CA ALA A 664 9.33 -12.14 -21.01
C ALA A 664 9.14 -13.12 -22.19
N TYR A 665 9.07 -12.61 -23.43
CA TYR A 665 8.91 -13.43 -24.64
C TYR A 665 10.19 -14.16 -25.08
N GLY A 666 11.24 -14.18 -24.26
CA GLY A 666 12.49 -14.91 -24.50
C GLY A 666 13.47 -14.34 -25.54
N PRO A 667 13.53 -13.03 -25.88
CA PRO A 667 14.53 -12.54 -26.82
C PRO A 667 15.97 -12.75 -26.31
N PHE A 668 16.20 -12.66 -25.00
CA PHE A 668 17.52 -12.95 -24.42
C PHE A 668 17.79 -14.46 -24.35
N VAL A 669 16.81 -15.27 -23.95
CA VAL A 669 16.91 -16.75 -23.96
C VAL A 669 17.31 -17.26 -25.35
N LEU A 670 16.70 -16.70 -26.40
CA LEU A 670 17.04 -17.00 -27.79
C LEU A 670 18.47 -16.54 -28.16
N ALA A 671 18.88 -15.34 -27.74
CA ALA A 671 20.23 -14.83 -27.95
C ALA A 671 21.30 -15.71 -27.26
N ALA A 672 21.02 -16.17 -26.04
CA ALA A 672 21.89 -17.08 -25.29
C ALA A 672 22.00 -18.44 -25.99
N LYS A 673 20.90 -19.01 -26.49
CA LYS A 673 20.92 -20.22 -27.33
C LYS A 673 21.80 -20.04 -28.57
N TYR A 674 21.66 -18.92 -29.29
CA TYR A 674 22.50 -18.63 -30.46
C TYR A 674 23.99 -18.41 -30.12
N SER A 675 24.29 -18.11 -28.86
CA SER A 675 25.65 -18.02 -28.34
C SER A 675 26.17 -19.38 -27.81
N GLY A 676 25.41 -20.47 -28.01
CA GLY A 676 25.80 -21.84 -27.64
C GLY A 676 25.58 -22.20 -26.17
N TRP A 677 24.71 -21.48 -25.45
CA TRP A 677 24.34 -21.79 -24.07
C TRP A 677 23.05 -22.61 -23.99
N TYR A 678 22.97 -23.49 -22.99
CA TYR A 678 21.73 -24.13 -22.55
C TYR A 678 20.91 -23.11 -21.78
N ALA A 679 20.14 -22.32 -22.51
CA ALA A 679 19.35 -21.22 -21.97
C ALA A 679 17.95 -21.67 -21.55
N VAL A 680 17.55 -21.30 -20.34
CA VAL A 680 16.20 -21.49 -19.79
C VAL A 680 15.66 -20.16 -19.30
N GLY A 681 14.38 -19.89 -19.56
CA GLY A 681 13.69 -18.69 -19.09
C GLY A 681 12.73 -18.96 -17.94
N THR A 682 12.48 -17.96 -17.11
CA THR A 682 11.34 -17.99 -16.19
C THR A 682 10.66 -16.62 -16.11
N ASP A 683 9.34 -16.61 -15.99
CA ASP A 683 8.55 -15.39 -15.86
C ASP A 683 7.27 -15.66 -15.05
N ILE A 684 6.73 -14.65 -14.37
CA ILE A 684 5.43 -14.75 -13.70
C ILE A 684 4.26 -14.81 -14.71
N SER A 685 4.49 -14.33 -15.94
CA SER A 685 3.51 -14.32 -17.01
C SER A 685 3.43 -15.67 -17.71
N GLU A 686 2.36 -16.41 -17.42
CA GLU A 686 2.01 -17.65 -18.13
C GLU A 686 1.98 -17.47 -19.66
N ALA A 687 1.48 -16.33 -20.15
CA ALA A 687 1.41 -16.04 -21.58
C ALA A 687 2.80 -15.88 -22.21
N ALA A 688 3.73 -15.25 -21.49
CA ALA A 688 5.10 -15.06 -21.96
C ALA A 688 5.86 -16.40 -22.00
N VAL A 689 5.77 -17.18 -20.92
CA VAL A 689 6.35 -18.54 -20.84
C VAL A 689 5.82 -19.42 -21.96
N LYS A 690 4.50 -19.42 -22.19
CA LYS A 690 3.87 -20.19 -23.26
C LYS A 690 4.41 -19.81 -24.64
N TYR A 691 4.65 -18.53 -24.91
CA TYR A 691 5.27 -18.12 -26.17
C TYR A 691 6.69 -18.67 -26.32
N VAL A 692 7.50 -18.65 -25.25
CA VAL A 692 8.87 -19.18 -25.26
C VAL A 692 8.87 -20.69 -25.53
N THR A 693 7.97 -21.45 -24.90
CA THR A 693 7.86 -22.90 -25.09
C THR A 693 7.25 -23.28 -26.44
N ASP A 694 6.18 -22.59 -26.84
CA ASP A 694 5.37 -23.02 -27.98
C ASP A 694 5.86 -22.42 -29.30
N GLU A 695 6.31 -21.16 -29.31
CA GLU A 695 6.74 -20.47 -30.53
C GLU A 695 8.26 -20.56 -30.73
N LEU A 696 9.04 -20.26 -29.69
CA LEU A 696 10.51 -20.30 -29.78
C LEU A 696 11.08 -21.72 -29.61
N LYS A 697 10.27 -22.66 -29.09
CA LYS A 697 10.70 -24.03 -28.75
C LYS A 697 11.92 -24.02 -27.84
N LEU A 698 11.88 -23.19 -26.80
CA LEU A 698 12.91 -23.06 -25.76
C LEU A 698 12.34 -23.46 -24.39
N PRO A 699 13.15 -23.98 -23.47
CA PRO A 699 12.67 -24.30 -22.13
C PRO A 699 12.36 -23.01 -21.36
N ALA A 700 11.17 -22.96 -20.79
CA ALA A 700 10.78 -21.93 -19.83
C ALA A 700 9.70 -22.44 -18.88
N PHE A 701 9.56 -21.80 -17.72
CA PHE A 701 8.55 -22.17 -16.72
C PHE A 701 8.00 -20.95 -15.95
N VAL A 702 6.76 -21.06 -15.50
CA VAL A 702 6.07 -20.00 -14.74
C VAL A 702 6.51 -20.04 -13.28
N SER A 703 7.01 -18.92 -12.75
CA SER A 703 7.44 -18.82 -11.35
C SER A 703 7.52 -17.37 -10.89
N ALA A 704 7.19 -17.14 -9.60
CA ALA A 704 7.46 -15.91 -8.88
C ALA A 704 8.78 -16.03 -8.12
N PHE A 705 9.88 -15.63 -8.76
CA PHE A 705 11.22 -15.67 -8.17
C PHE A 705 11.25 -14.90 -6.82
N PRO A 706 11.91 -15.41 -5.75
CA PRO A 706 12.84 -16.55 -5.70
C PRO A 706 12.20 -17.94 -5.55
N SER A 707 10.86 -18.06 -5.54
CA SER A 707 10.19 -19.35 -5.43
C SER A 707 10.23 -20.12 -6.75
N LEU A 708 10.99 -21.22 -6.80
CA LEU A 708 11.20 -22.03 -8.00
C LEU A 708 10.57 -23.42 -7.86
N PRO A 709 10.05 -24.01 -8.95
CA PRO A 709 9.63 -25.41 -8.95
C PRO A 709 10.85 -26.34 -8.77
N PRO A 710 10.64 -27.59 -8.31
CA PRO A 710 11.74 -28.55 -8.15
C PRO A 710 12.38 -28.97 -9.49
N SER A 711 11.62 -28.87 -10.60
CA SER A 711 12.07 -29.21 -11.94
C SER A 711 11.31 -28.39 -13.00
N TYR A 712 11.85 -28.33 -14.21
CA TYR A 712 11.21 -27.76 -15.38
C TYR A 712 11.22 -28.73 -16.56
N GLU A 713 10.30 -28.57 -17.49
CA GLU A 713 10.22 -29.39 -18.69
C GLU A 713 11.16 -28.85 -19.79
N TYR A 714 11.98 -29.73 -20.36
CA TYR A 714 12.88 -29.43 -21.46
C TYR A 714 12.44 -30.22 -22.70
N ILE A 715 12.10 -29.52 -23.77
CA ILE A 715 11.61 -30.12 -25.01
C ILE A 715 12.72 -30.11 -26.06
N TYR A 716 13.07 -31.27 -26.62
CA TYR A 716 14.07 -31.38 -27.70
C TYR A 716 13.55 -32.18 -28.90
N GLN A 717 14.16 -31.92 -30.05
CA GLN A 717 13.86 -32.63 -31.29
C GLN A 717 14.72 -33.91 -31.39
N LYS A 718 14.09 -35.06 -31.65
CA LYS A 718 14.79 -36.34 -31.78
C LYS A 718 15.74 -36.31 -32.99
N GLN A 719 17.05 -36.36 -32.75
CA GLN A 719 18.06 -36.30 -33.81
C GLN A 719 18.27 -37.64 -34.56
N MET A 720 17.93 -38.79 -33.97
CA MET A 720 18.30 -40.10 -34.54
C MET A 720 17.15 -41.04 -34.95
N THR A 721 15.87 -40.77 -34.61
CA THR A 721 14.77 -41.75 -34.82
C THR A 721 13.49 -41.22 -35.49
N GLY A 722 13.47 -39.99 -36.01
CA GLY A 722 12.36 -39.48 -36.82
C GLY A 722 11.67 -38.23 -36.27
N SER A 723 10.77 -37.66 -37.08
CA SER A 723 10.03 -36.43 -36.82
C SER A 723 9.21 -36.50 -35.53
N GLY A 724 9.64 -35.76 -34.49
CA GLY A 724 8.93 -35.62 -33.22
C GLY A 724 9.74 -34.85 -32.17
N PHE A 725 9.03 -34.32 -31.17
CA PHE A 725 9.63 -33.69 -29.98
C PHE A 725 9.46 -34.62 -28.77
N GLU A 726 10.43 -34.62 -27.86
CA GLU A 726 10.38 -35.35 -26.58
C GLU A 726 10.59 -34.36 -25.44
N SER A 727 9.88 -34.56 -24.33
CA SER A 727 10.03 -33.75 -23.15
C SER A 727 10.69 -34.51 -22.01
N VAL A 728 11.61 -33.84 -21.33
CA VAL A 728 12.34 -34.39 -20.18
C VAL A 728 12.23 -33.41 -19.02
N LEU A 729 11.84 -33.92 -17.85
CA LEU A 729 11.85 -33.17 -16.61
C LEU A 729 13.29 -33.01 -16.11
N THR A 730 13.77 -31.76 -16.06
CA THR A 730 15.11 -31.40 -15.61
C THR A 730 15.04 -30.77 -14.22
N PRO A 731 15.72 -31.31 -13.19
CA PRO A 731 15.71 -30.75 -11.85
C PRO A 731 16.43 -29.40 -11.79
N ILE A 732 15.88 -28.45 -11.01
CA ILE A 732 16.56 -27.20 -10.66
C ILE A 732 17.40 -27.50 -9.42
N LYS A 733 18.72 -27.45 -9.58
CA LYS A 733 19.67 -27.72 -8.49
C LYS A 733 20.40 -26.43 -8.13
N ASP A 734 20.75 -26.32 -6.85
CA ASP A 734 21.76 -25.37 -6.42
C ASP A 734 23.10 -25.70 -7.10
N ASP A 735 23.93 -24.68 -7.33
CA ASP A 735 25.14 -24.71 -8.15
C ASP A 735 24.93 -25.24 -9.59
N GLY A 736 23.69 -25.19 -10.10
CA GLY A 736 23.31 -25.77 -11.39
C GLY A 736 23.55 -24.88 -12.62
N PHE A 737 23.83 -23.58 -12.42
CA PHE A 737 23.93 -22.61 -13.50
C PHE A 737 25.30 -21.91 -13.56
N ALA A 738 25.87 -21.81 -14.76
CA ALA A 738 27.09 -21.04 -15.02
C ALA A 738 26.80 -19.53 -15.13
N ALA A 739 25.56 -19.16 -15.45
CA ALA A 739 25.11 -17.78 -15.42
C ALA A 739 23.63 -17.66 -15.01
N VAL A 740 23.29 -16.56 -14.34
CA VAL A 740 21.92 -16.15 -14.01
C VAL A 740 21.76 -14.69 -14.42
N THR A 741 20.66 -14.36 -15.10
CA THR A 741 20.44 -13.01 -15.63
C THR A 741 19.10 -12.39 -15.21
N MET A 742 19.07 -11.06 -15.09
CA MET A 742 17.88 -10.25 -14.78
C MET A 742 17.92 -8.92 -15.53
N TRP A 743 17.13 -8.74 -16.57
CA TRP A 743 17.19 -7.54 -17.40
C TRP A 743 16.04 -6.57 -17.12
N PHE A 744 16.28 -5.52 -16.32
CA PHE A 744 15.23 -4.59 -15.82
C PHE A 744 14.17 -5.32 -14.98
N VAL A 745 14.65 -6.18 -14.09
CA VAL A 745 13.80 -7.03 -13.22
C VAL A 745 14.15 -6.80 -11.75
N ILE A 746 15.45 -6.61 -11.45
CA ILE A 746 15.95 -6.56 -10.07
C ILE A 746 15.33 -5.43 -9.24
N GLU A 747 15.02 -4.29 -9.86
CA GLU A 747 14.38 -3.14 -9.22
C GLU A 747 12.97 -3.41 -8.68
N HIS A 748 12.29 -4.42 -9.21
CA HIS A 748 10.90 -4.75 -8.90
C HIS A 748 10.73 -5.68 -7.69
N PHE A 749 11.82 -6.20 -7.13
CA PHE A 749 11.74 -7.05 -5.94
C PHE A 749 11.66 -6.20 -4.67
N GLN A 750 10.66 -6.50 -3.84
CA GLN A 750 10.52 -5.91 -2.49
C GLN A 750 11.49 -6.53 -1.48
N ASP A 751 11.85 -7.80 -1.69
CA ASP A 751 12.79 -8.56 -0.85
C ASP A 751 14.00 -8.97 -1.70
N LEU A 752 14.97 -8.07 -1.79
CA LEU A 752 16.23 -8.34 -2.49
C LEU A 752 17.13 -9.31 -1.71
N ASP A 753 16.97 -9.44 -0.40
CA ASP A 753 17.76 -10.37 0.40
C ASP A 753 17.52 -11.82 -0.01
N SER A 754 16.25 -12.24 -0.04
CA SER A 754 15.90 -13.60 -0.51
C SER A 754 16.26 -13.82 -1.97
N VAL A 755 16.09 -12.80 -2.81
CA VAL A 755 16.41 -12.85 -4.26
C VAL A 755 17.91 -13.06 -4.48
N LEU A 756 18.75 -12.24 -3.85
CA LEU A 756 20.21 -12.30 -4.03
C LEU A 756 20.81 -13.57 -3.41
N LYS A 757 20.27 -14.05 -2.28
CA LYS A 757 20.61 -15.38 -1.72
C LYS A 757 20.27 -16.49 -2.70
N LYS A 758 19.05 -16.51 -3.25
CA LYS A 758 18.66 -17.57 -4.18
C LYS A 758 19.45 -17.53 -5.49
N VAL A 759 19.78 -16.34 -6.00
CA VAL A 759 20.70 -16.21 -7.15
C VAL A 759 22.07 -16.80 -6.82
N ASN A 760 22.59 -16.54 -5.62
CA ASN A 760 23.84 -17.13 -5.16
C ASN A 760 23.74 -18.66 -5.11
N ASP A 761 22.68 -19.23 -4.51
CA ASP A 761 22.49 -20.68 -4.41
C ASP A 761 22.44 -21.36 -5.79
N LEU A 762 21.78 -20.74 -6.77
CA LEU A 762 21.63 -21.31 -8.13
C LEU A 762 22.94 -21.30 -8.95
N LEU A 763 23.79 -20.30 -8.71
CA LEU A 763 25.03 -20.15 -9.45
C LEU A 763 26.09 -21.11 -8.96
N MET A 764 26.74 -21.83 -9.86
CA MET A 764 27.95 -22.56 -9.51
C MET A 764 29.04 -21.60 -9.02
N PRO A 765 30.04 -22.05 -8.26
CA PRO A 765 31.20 -21.22 -7.92
C PRO A 765 31.86 -20.63 -9.18
N GLY A 766 32.22 -19.34 -9.15
CA GLY A 766 32.71 -18.63 -10.33
C GLY A 766 31.62 -18.29 -11.38
N GLY A 767 30.38 -18.73 -11.18
CA GLY A 767 29.24 -18.41 -12.04
C GLY A 767 28.95 -16.90 -12.09
N ILE A 768 28.33 -16.48 -13.19
CA ILE A 768 28.12 -15.05 -13.50
C ILE A 768 26.69 -14.65 -13.19
N PHE A 769 26.51 -13.69 -12.29
CA PHE A 769 25.27 -12.94 -12.16
C PHE A 769 25.34 -11.67 -13.01
N ALA A 770 24.40 -11.48 -13.94
CA ALA A 770 24.35 -10.26 -14.74
C ALA A 770 22.95 -9.64 -14.77
N PHE A 771 22.86 -8.33 -14.54
CA PHE A 771 21.57 -7.65 -14.55
C PHE A 771 21.64 -6.24 -15.12
N SER A 772 20.50 -5.70 -15.55
CA SER A 772 20.34 -4.29 -15.89
C SER A 772 19.28 -3.63 -15.03
N THR A 773 19.47 -2.34 -14.74
CA THR A 773 18.60 -1.56 -13.85
C THR A 773 18.84 -0.06 -14.05
N PRO A 774 17.90 0.85 -13.68
CA PRO A 774 18.16 2.28 -13.61
C PRO A 774 19.38 2.62 -12.73
N ASN A 775 20.04 3.73 -13.04
CA ASN A 775 21.28 4.14 -12.36
C ASN A 775 21.14 5.57 -11.83
N LEU A 776 21.16 5.71 -10.49
CA LEU A 776 21.07 7.02 -9.83
C LEU A 776 22.23 7.96 -10.22
N SER A 777 23.44 7.42 -10.45
CA SER A 777 24.59 8.22 -10.91
C SER A 777 24.52 8.63 -12.40
N GLY A 778 23.39 8.40 -13.08
CA GLY A 778 23.12 8.93 -14.40
C GLY A 778 22.93 10.46 -14.42
N VAL A 779 22.67 11.02 -15.61
CA VAL A 779 22.44 12.47 -15.77
C VAL A 779 21.26 12.93 -14.94
N THR A 780 20.14 12.20 -15.02
CA THR A 780 18.90 12.63 -14.38
C THR A 780 19.03 12.55 -12.86
N GLY A 781 19.53 11.43 -12.32
CA GLY A 781 19.71 11.27 -10.88
C GLY A 781 20.79 12.20 -10.29
N THR A 782 21.85 12.51 -11.03
CA THR A 782 22.91 13.43 -10.56
C THR A 782 22.48 14.89 -10.55
N PHE A 783 21.83 15.37 -11.62
CA PHE A 783 21.55 16.80 -11.79
C PHE A 783 20.11 17.20 -11.44
N LEU A 784 19.18 16.24 -11.39
CA LEU A 784 17.76 16.43 -11.12
C LEU A 784 17.21 15.27 -10.25
N PRO A 785 17.75 15.02 -9.04
CA PRO A 785 17.42 13.85 -8.22
C PRO A 785 15.93 13.74 -7.89
N TYR A 786 15.27 14.86 -7.54
CA TYR A 786 13.82 14.87 -7.32
C TYR A 786 13.05 14.36 -8.54
N LYS A 787 13.43 14.82 -9.74
CA LYS A 787 12.81 14.40 -11.00
C LYS A 787 13.03 12.90 -11.24
N PHE A 788 14.24 12.40 -10.99
CA PHE A 788 14.56 10.98 -11.09
C PHE A 788 13.64 10.13 -10.22
N PHE A 789 13.47 10.50 -8.94
CA PHE A 789 12.59 9.76 -8.02
C PHE A 789 11.09 9.88 -8.38
N ALA A 790 10.65 11.05 -8.83
CA ALA A 790 9.27 11.28 -9.23
C ALA A 790 8.88 10.51 -10.50
N GLU A 791 9.78 10.44 -11.49
CA GLU A 791 9.54 9.74 -12.75
C GLU A 791 9.88 8.24 -12.70
N SER A 792 10.52 7.77 -11.62
CA SER A 792 10.71 6.33 -11.40
C SER A 792 9.36 5.64 -11.26
N PRO A 793 9.12 4.52 -11.97
CA PRO A 793 7.90 3.74 -11.81
C PRO A 793 7.62 3.36 -10.36
N THR A 794 6.34 3.31 -10.01
CA THR A 794 5.84 3.04 -8.65
C THR A 794 6.15 1.63 -8.15
N ASP A 795 6.43 0.71 -9.07
CA ASP A 795 6.79 -0.69 -8.83
C ASP A 795 8.32 -0.93 -8.84
N HIS A 796 9.13 0.13 -8.90
CA HIS A 796 10.57 0.07 -8.63
C HIS A 796 10.81 0.28 -7.13
N TYR A 797 10.85 -0.82 -6.37
CA TYR A 797 11.05 -0.77 -4.92
C TYR A 797 12.48 -0.42 -4.52
N SER A 798 13.45 -0.72 -5.38
CA SER A 798 14.87 -0.40 -5.18
C SER A 798 15.43 0.47 -6.29
N ILE A 799 16.34 1.37 -5.93
CA ILE A 799 17.05 2.28 -6.82
C ILE A 799 18.55 2.00 -6.69
N TRP A 800 19.11 1.43 -7.75
CA TRP A 800 20.52 1.05 -7.79
C TRP A 800 21.42 2.19 -8.22
N ASP A 801 22.67 2.16 -7.75
CA ASP A 801 23.70 3.13 -8.11
C ASP A 801 25.02 2.40 -8.41
N ALA A 802 25.68 2.78 -9.50
CA ALA A 802 27.02 2.32 -9.86
C ALA A 802 28.06 2.55 -8.75
N LYS A 803 27.81 3.48 -7.82
CA LYS A 803 28.68 3.76 -6.66
C LYS A 803 28.57 2.74 -5.53
N THR A 804 27.36 2.23 -5.25
CA THR A 804 27.10 1.37 -4.07
C THR A 804 26.91 -0.11 -4.43
N VAL A 805 26.62 -0.42 -5.70
CA VAL A 805 26.33 -1.80 -6.16
C VAL A 805 27.43 -2.81 -5.86
N ARG A 806 28.70 -2.37 -5.81
CA ARG A 806 29.83 -3.27 -5.50
C ARG A 806 29.75 -3.78 -4.07
N ASP A 807 29.48 -2.89 -3.12
CA ASP A 807 29.42 -3.22 -1.70
C ASP A 807 28.16 -4.04 -1.41
N GLN A 808 27.03 -3.65 -1.99
CA GLN A 808 25.75 -4.35 -1.89
C GLN A 808 25.84 -5.80 -2.37
N LEU A 809 26.41 -6.03 -3.54
CA LEU A 809 26.61 -7.39 -4.08
C LEU A 809 27.68 -8.16 -3.29
N GLY A 810 28.69 -7.48 -2.76
CA GLY A 810 29.71 -8.07 -1.89
C GLY A 810 29.12 -8.72 -0.63
N MET A 811 28.05 -8.15 -0.06
CA MET A 811 27.34 -8.73 1.09
C MET A 811 26.76 -10.12 0.82
N TYR A 812 26.46 -10.43 -0.45
CA TYR A 812 25.91 -11.73 -0.90
C TYR A 812 26.97 -12.60 -1.57
N GLY A 813 28.25 -12.32 -1.33
CA GLY A 813 29.36 -13.09 -1.88
C GLY A 813 29.51 -12.92 -3.39
N PHE A 814 29.28 -11.74 -3.93
CA PHE A 814 29.53 -11.45 -5.35
C PHE A 814 30.65 -10.44 -5.54
N LYS A 815 31.53 -10.69 -6.51
CA LYS A 815 32.55 -9.75 -6.97
C LYS A 815 32.12 -9.11 -8.29
N VAL A 816 31.87 -7.80 -8.28
CA VAL A 816 31.55 -7.05 -9.51
C VAL A 816 32.76 -6.98 -10.44
N LEU A 817 32.66 -7.60 -11.61
CA LEU A 817 33.69 -7.64 -12.63
C LEU A 817 33.58 -6.45 -13.59
N LYS A 818 32.36 -6.07 -13.98
CA LYS A 818 32.12 -5.01 -14.96
C LYS A 818 30.81 -4.28 -14.69
N ILE A 819 30.84 -2.97 -14.91
CA ILE A 819 29.65 -2.11 -14.96
C ILE A 819 29.66 -1.41 -16.33
N VAL A 820 28.58 -1.55 -17.08
CA VAL A 820 28.37 -0.88 -18.37
C VAL A 820 27.34 0.20 -18.18
N SER A 821 27.70 1.45 -18.49
CA SER A 821 26.75 2.56 -18.50
C SER A 821 25.95 2.56 -19.80
N ILE A 822 24.63 2.60 -19.69
CA ILE A 822 23.68 2.56 -20.81
C ILE A 822 22.60 3.64 -20.62
N GLY A 823 21.74 3.86 -21.63
CA GLY A 823 20.70 4.90 -21.52
C GLY A 823 21.28 6.33 -21.50
N HIS A 824 22.17 6.63 -22.45
CA HIS A 824 22.75 7.97 -22.59
C HIS A 824 21.81 8.90 -23.37
N HIS A 825 21.28 9.92 -22.67
CA HIS A 825 20.29 10.87 -23.20
C HIS A 825 20.81 12.32 -23.13
N PRO A 826 21.52 12.82 -24.16
CA PRO A 826 22.01 14.21 -24.23
C PRO A 826 20.95 15.28 -23.96
N GLU A 827 19.70 15.02 -24.32
CA GLU A 827 18.55 15.89 -24.10
C GLU A 827 18.21 16.10 -22.62
N ARG A 828 18.65 15.22 -21.73
CA ARG A 828 18.34 15.29 -20.28
C ARG A 828 19.30 16.18 -19.49
N PHE A 829 20.39 16.66 -20.09
CA PHE A 829 21.28 17.63 -19.45
C PHE A 829 20.58 18.99 -19.24
N LYS A 830 20.69 19.57 -18.04
CA LYS A 830 19.98 20.82 -17.64
C LYS A 830 20.23 21.98 -18.62
N TRP A 831 21.43 22.06 -19.21
CA TRP A 831 21.86 23.10 -20.15
C TRP A 831 21.60 22.80 -21.64
N CYS A 832 20.87 21.73 -21.97
CA CYS A 832 20.73 21.19 -23.33
C CYS A 832 19.30 21.10 -23.89
N LYS A 833 18.33 21.84 -23.32
CA LYS A 833 16.89 21.66 -23.58
C LYS A 833 16.42 21.76 -25.05
N ASN A 834 17.22 22.30 -25.97
CA ASN A 834 16.87 22.48 -27.40
C ASN A 834 17.88 21.84 -28.38
N LEU A 835 18.59 20.81 -27.94
CA LEU A 835 19.54 20.10 -28.80
C LEU A 835 18.85 19.35 -29.95
N LYS A 836 19.22 19.67 -31.21
CA LYS A 836 18.77 18.88 -32.37
C LYS A 836 19.32 17.46 -32.31
N LYS A 837 18.43 16.47 -32.21
CA LYS A 837 18.79 15.03 -32.19
C LYS A 837 19.71 14.71 -33.38
N ASN A 838 20.81 14.02 -33.10
CA ASN A 838 21.87 13.64 -34.06
C ASN A 838 22.70 14.80 -34.68
N GLY A 839 22.57 16.04 -34.20
CA GLY A 839 23.45 17.15 -34.58
C GLY A 839 24.88 17.03 -34.03
N ILE A 840 25.77 17.95 -34.40
CA ILE A 840 27.18 17.95 -33.95
C ILE A 840 27.26 18.05 -32.42
N LEU A 841 26.57 19.04 -31.84
CA LEU A 841 26.56 19.25 -30.39
C LEU A 841 25.92 18.07 -29.64
N TRP A 842 24.91 17.41 -30.23
CA TRP A 842 24.34 16.17 -29.69
C TRP A 842 25.39 15.06 -29.59
N LYS A 843 26.17 14.85 -30.65
CA LYS A 843 27.23 13.83 -30.69
C LYS A 843 28.35 14.15 -29.69
N ILE A 844 28.69 15.42 -29.51
CA ILE A 844 29.67 15.87 -28.50
C ILE A 844 29.16 15.54 -27.10
N VAL A 845 27.94 15.97 -26.75
CA VAL A 845 27.35 15.71 -25.41
C VAL A 845 27.16 14.21 -25.18
N LEU A 846 26.77 13.45 -26.20
CA LEU A 846 26.69 11.98 -26.12
C LEU A 846 28.06 11.36 -25.84
N SER A 847 29.12 11.87 -26.47
CA SER A 847 30.49 11.39 -26.25
C SER A 847 30.98 11.72 -24.84
N ILE A 848 30.68 12.91 -24.34
CA ILE A 848 30.94 13.34 -22.95
C ILE A 848 30.20 12.41 -21.99
N SER A 849 28.89 12.19 -22.19
CA SER A 849 28.07 11.32 -21.35
C SER A 849 28.64 9.89 -21.30
N LYS A 850 29.09 9.33 -22.43
CA LYS A 850 29.75 8.02 -22.48
C LYS A 850 31.10 8.01 -21.77
N MET A 851 31.93 9.03 -21.99
CA MET A 851 33.26 9.15 -21.38
C MET A 851 33.18 9.19 -19.85
N PHE A 852 32.21 9.94 -19.31
CA PHE A 852 31.96 10.06 -17.88
C PHE A 852 30.96 9.04 -17.33
N ARG A 853 30.49 8.08 -18.15
CA ARG A 853 29.55 7.01 -17.75
C ARG A 853 28.25 7.54 -17.11
N LEU A 854 27.74 8.65 -17.64
CA LEU A 854 26.52 9.33 -17.20
C LEU A 854 25.27 8.77 -17.89
N GLY A 855 25.14 7.45 -17.95
CA GLY A 855 23.94 6.79 -18.42
C GLY A 855 22.91 6.67 -17.31
N ASP A 856 21.63 6.91 -17.61
CA ASP A 856 20.52 6.79 -16.64
C ASP A 856 20.16 5.34 -16.32
N SER A 857 20.84 4.37 -16.93
CA SER A 857 20.74 2.96 -16.60
C SER A 857 22.12 2.30 -16.63
N MET A 858 22.24 1.14 -16.02
CA MET A 858 23.48 0.38 -16.02
C MET A 858 23.23 -1.11 -16.22
N GLU A 859 24.28 -1.80 -16.63
CA GLU A 859 24.36 -3.26 -16.59
C GLU A 859 25.53 -3.65 -15.69
N VAL A 860 25.28 -4.60 -14.80
CA VAL A 860 26.24 -5.08 -13.82
C VAL A 860 26.51 -6.55 -14.10
N TYR A 861 27.79 -6.92 -14.11
CA TYR A 861 28.24 -8.29 -14.30
C TYR A 861 29.13 -8.64 -13.10
N ALA A 862 28.68 -9.58 -12.30
CA ALA A 862 29.32 -10.01 -11.07
C ALA A 862 29.54 -11.52 -11.07
N MET A 863 30.51 -11.96 -10.28
CA MET A 863 30.90 -13.37 -10.17
C MET A 863 30.63 -13.86 -8.75
N LYS A 864 30.00 -15.03 -8.60
CA LYS A 864 29.85 -15.70 -7.30
C LYS A 864 31.23 -16.00 -6.70
N GLN A 865 31.43 -15.56 -5.48
CA GLN A 865 32.59 -15.85 -4.63
C GLN A 865 32.26 -17.05 -3.72
N GLY A 866 33.30 -17.72 -3.24
CA GLY A 866 33.19 -19.04 -2.62
C GLY A 866 33.94 -20.07 -3.45
N ARG A 867 33.89 -21.34 -3.06
CA ARG A 867 34.86 -22.32 -3.53
C ARG A 867 34.61 -22.84 -4.94
N LEU A 868 35.38 -22.35 -5.92
CA LEU A 868 36.30 -23.19 -6.69
C LEU A 868 37.66 -23.03 -5.99
N GLU A 869 37.66 -23.57 -4.78
CA GLU A 869 38.38 -23.20 -3.55
C GLU A 869 39.00 -21.80 -3.39
N ASP A 870 38.23 -20.71 -3.59
CA ASP A 870 38.63 -19.32 -3.33
C ASP A 870 39.62 -18.72 -4.35
N LEU A 871 39.22 -18.76 -5.62
CA LEU A 871 39.76 -18.03 -6.78
C LEU A 871 40.87 -16.97 -6.48
N ARG A 872 42.14 -17.41 -6.42
CA ARG A 872 43.35 -16.57 -6.54
C ARG A 872 43.41 -15.82 -7.87
#